data_AF-R4WHQ8-F1
#
_entry.id   AF-R4WHQ8-F1
#
_cell.length_a   1.000
_cell.length_b   1.000
_cell.length_c   1.000
_cell.angle_alpha   90.00
_cell.angle_beta   90.00
_cell.angle_gamma   90.00
#
_symmetry.space_group_name_H-M   'P 1'
#
loop_
_entity.id
_entity.type
_entity.pdbx_description
1 polymer ?
#
loop_
_entity_poly.entity_id
_entity_poly.type
_entity_poly.pdbx_seq_one_letter_code
_entity_poly.pdbx_strand_id
1 'polypeptide(L)'
;MAQSQLLGGAVRPVFFDKLEELRRWHTQSANLSRESELDSLNVATEPFSSYERAQTGSGSRSSEPVPGDKEDPPIKLMVCHDFKGGYQDYEDAQPLGYFPHPTGSRYFLQYPQLIDQFVYFSHHRVTVPPVNWINFCHRNGIKCFGTVIFEGNASKDFEELDRLVSRDEKGDFVFVDALIKLAAHYGFDGYLLNIETTFSNTKIAADLEPFAEQLKSGLHCLDSKNELIWYDSYVFPANKVSYTNGVTESNYNFFSLSDAFFSNYWWNIKNLQENIKNVGVLGVQKKIYVGYDVWGRGTLVGKGGFDSSLACKMIAKFKSNVALFAPAWTYESLGPKDFNQNDARFWIGLFENESSISSTVPPHSSAVYKINESSFIFYTNFSSGEGNRFFSKGSEVYRKNWVNGSLQFDLPIDLHRKDKNGLQWALDKSDAFHGGACLEIKYSEIKDENGYQIFNNQMVSDFTLFNFTKECHFPTVNVKVTYKLNHKTKSTFKIKIKYIIERRFRSVQTVRTGYLTIPLLSTSGKWFTVEESFQINLQTSHEYIVLESAHVTYDEDRSADSFFRSYIVEDSAITSVIDNEEYEKLINSEIYNDDEDEDWILVPSDVSISSSESQSNDSKTQYLGRKLFGNKSTPKTRTLEGTAPLLRIGEFAIISANNYPSSNFLAVTSVKSIESSRLEGDSLVLLNWQVGEGHQKGVCYYIIYVNGAVVGLSVAPKFIYQDTELASENSASARSNYKKSGLGSSSDRKSKVRVDSVDKLGNVFTGSEVWV
;
A
#
# COMPACT_ATOMS: atom_id res chain seq x y z
N MET A 1 -17.99 -21.73 -9.45
CA MET A 1 -17.09 -21.64 -10.63
C MET A 1 -17.77 -21.00 -11.82
N ALA A 2 -19.04 -21.27 -12.15
CA ALA A 2 -19.70 -20.65 -13.32
C ALA A 2 -20.04 -19.14 -13.19
N GLN A 3 -20.23 -18.60 -11.98
CA GLN A 3 -20.61 -17.18 -11.78
C GLN A 3 -19.49 -16.17 -12.06
N SER A 4 -18.22 -16.50 -11.79
CA SER A 4 -17.09 -15.57 -12.01
C SER A 4 -16.70 -15.44 -13.48
N GLN A 5 -16.87 -16.51 -14.28
CA GLN A 5 -16.58 -16.51 -15.72
C GLN A 5 -17.60 -15.70 -16.53
N LEU A 6 -18.82 -15.49 -16.04
CA LEU A 6 -19.87 -14.74 -16.75
C LEU A 6 -19.77 -13.22 -16.53
N LEU A 7 -19.31 -12.76 -15.36
CA LEU A 7 -18.99 -11.33 -15.13
C LEU A 7 -17.73 -10.90 -15.90
N GLY A 8 -16.76 -11.81 -16.09
CA GLY A 8 -15.51 -11.55 -16.84
C GLY A 8 -15.70 -11.28 -18.33
N GLY A 9 -16.90 -11.51 -18.90
CA GLY A 9 -17.19 -11.20 -20.29
C GLY A 9 -17.61 -9.75 -20.54
N ALA A 10 -18.19 -9.07 -19.54
CA ALA A 10 -18.90 -7.80 -19.72
C ALA A 10 -18.04 -6.55 -19.49
N VAL A 11 -17.08 -6.61 -18.56
CA VAL A 11 -16.08 -5.54 -18.36
C VAL A 11 -14.71 -6.15 -18.57
N ARG A 12 -13.98 -5.62 -19.55
CA ARG A 12 -12.67 -6.13 -19.94
C ARG A 12 -11.60 -5.09 -19.63
N PRO A 13 -10.36 -5.52 -19.35
CA PRO A 13 -9.24 -4.61 -19.33
C PRO A 13 -9.06 -3.91 -20.68
N VAL A 14 -8.46 -2.74 -20.65
CA VAL A 14 -8.29 -1.89 -21.82
C VAL A 14 -6.85 -2.00 -22.31
N PHE A 15 -6.69 -2.53 -23.51
CA PHE A 15 -5.42 -2.61 -24.22
C PHE A 15 -5.70 -2.69 -25.72
N PHE A 16 -4.68 -2.46 -26.53
CA PHE A 16 -4.78 -2.48 -27.98
C PHE A 16 -3.62 -3.27 -28.57
N ASP A 17 -3.95 -4.31 -29.34
CA ASP A 17 -2.95 -5.10 -30.09
C ASP A 17 -2.61 -4.45 -31.43
N LYS A 18 -3.51 -3.58 -31.92
CA LYS A 18 -3.36 -2.86 -33.19
C LYS A 18 -3.71 -1.40 -33.01
N LEU A 19 -2.97 -0.52 -33.65
CA LEU A 19 -3.23 0.93 -33.57
C LEU A 19 -4.57 1.33 -34.19
N GLU A 20 -5.09 0.56 -35.15
CA GLU A 20 -6.43 0.83 -35.70
C GLU A 20 -7.55 0.62 -34.65
N GLU A 21 -7.37 -0.27 -33.68
CA GLU A 21 -8.31 -0.44 -32.56
C GLU A 21 -8.30 0.79 -31.65
N LEU A 22 -7.10 1.31 -31.36
CA LEU A 22 -6.93 2.57 -30.62
C LEU A 22 -7.58 3.75 -31.38
N ARG A 23 -7.40 3.82 -32.70
CA ARG A 23 -8.02 4.86 -33.53
C ARG A 23 -9.55 4.79 -33.48
N ARG A 24 -10.12 3.59 -33.51
CA ARG A 24 -11.57 3.39 -33.35
C ARG A 24 -12.03 3.84 -31.98
N TRP A 25 -11.36 3.40 -30.92
CA TRP A 25 -11.65 3.86 -29.56
C TRP A 25 -11.64 5.38 -29.48
N HIS A 26 -10.62 6.02 -30.05
CA HIS A 26 -10.44 7.48 -30.06
C HIS A 26 -11.54 8.23 -30.83
N THR A 27 -11.95 7.72 -31.99
CA THR A 27 -13.00 8.36 -32.82
C THR A 27 -14.41 8.11 -32.28
N GLN A 28 -14.63 6.95 -31.66
CA GLN A 28 -15.90 6.57 -31.06
C GLN A 28 -16.13 7.21 -29.69
N SER A 29 -15.09 7.41 -28.89
CA SER A 29 -15.18 8.12 -27.60
C SER A 29 -15.62 9.58 -27.76
N ALA A 30 -15.47 10.18 -28.95
CA ALA A 30 -16.07 11.48 -29.28
C ALA A 30 -17.61 11.44 -29.48
N ASN A 31 -18.25 10.26 -29.55
CA ASN A 31 -19.64 10.09 -30.00
C ASN A 31 -20.50 9.04 -29.23
N LEU A 32 -20.07 8.45 -28.10
CA LEU A 32 -20.75 7.24 -27.58
C LEU A 32 -21.62 7.38 -26.31
N SER A 33 -22.90 7.07 -26.53
CA SER A 33 -23.86 6.49 -25.58
C SER A 33 -23.60 4.99 -25.34
N ARG A 34 -23.76 4.52 -24.10
CA ARG A 34 -23.82 3.12 -23.62
C ARG A 34 -22.53 2.29 -23.53
N GLU A 35 -21.67 2.22 -24.55
CA GLU A 35 -20.31 1.63 -24.38
C GLU A 35 -19.48 2.43 -23.36
N SER A 36 -19.80 3.72 -23.20
CA SER A 36 -19.28 4.60 -22.15
C SER A 36 -19.72 4.23 -20.73
N GLU A 37 -20.80 3.45 -20.54
CA GLU A 37 -21.28 3.13 -19.19
C GLU A 37 -20.48 2.01 -18.52
N LEU A 38 -20.11 0.96 -19.27
CA LEU A 38 -19.29 -0.14 -18.73
C LEU A 38 -17.83 0.26 -18.63
N ASP A 39 -17.33 1.03 -19.60
CA ASP A 39 -15.95 1.52 -19.60
C ASP A 39 -15.64 2.40 -18.39
N SER A 40 -16.64 3.12 -17.85
CA SER A 40 -16.46 3.90 -16.62
C SER A 40 -16.08 3.08 -15.37
N LEU A 41 -16.22 1.75 -15.39
CA LEU A 41 -15.72 0.87 -14.33
C LEU A 41 -14.19 0.67 -14.36
N ASN A 42 -13.55 0.98 -15.49
CA ASN A 42 -12.09 0.98 -15.64
C ASN A 42 -11.46 2.33 -15.28
N VAL A 43 -12.25 3.36 -15.01
CA VAL A 43 -11.76 4.71 -14.69
C VAL A 43 -11.34 4.77 -13.22
N ALA A 44 -10.14 5.29 -12.97
CA ALA A 44 -9.63 5.47 -11.61
C ALA A 44 -10.49 6.42 -10.78
N THR A 45 -10.70 6.06 -9.52
CA THR A 45 -11.50 6.82 -8.55
C THR A 45 -10.64 7.54 -7.52
N GLU A 46 -9.34 7.27 -7.53
CA GLU A 46 -8.34 7.84 -6.63
C GLU A 46 -7.35 8.68 -7.45
N PRO A 47 -7.54 10.01 -7.60
CA PRO A 47 -6.59 10.83 -8.34
C PRO A 47 -5.26 10.96 -7.58
N PHE A 48 -4.12 10.90 -8.28
CA PHE A 48 -2.79 11.09 -7.69
C PHE A 48 -2.68 12.39 -6.88
N SER A 49 -3.29 13.47 -7.38
CA SER A 49 -3.32 14.78 -6.73
C SER A 49 -4.06 14.83 -5.39
N SER A 50 -4.89 13.81 -5.08
CA SER A 50 -5.59 13.70 -3.80
C SER A 50 -4.70 13.12 -2.70
N TYR A 51 -3.49 12.67 -3.03
CA TYR A 51 -2.59 12.02 -2.10
C TYR A 51 -1.26 12.76 -2.02
N GLU A 52 -0.68 12.79 -0.83
CA GLU A 52 0.62 13.38 -0.57
C GLU A 52 1.50 12.40 0.16
N ARG A 53 2.74 12.26 -0.32
CA ARG A 53 3.75 11.39 0.27
C ARG A 53 5.09 12.12 0.32
N ALA A 54 5.70 12.16 1.49
CA ALA A 54 7.05 12.70 1.68
C ALA A 54 8.09 11.56 1.76
N GLN A 55 9.36 11.87 1.48
CA GLN A 55 10.47 10.96 1.78
C GLN A 55 10.78 10.99 3.28
N THR A 56 11.02 9.83 3.90
CA THR A 56 11.41 9.80 5.33
C THR A 56 12.79 10.43 5.50
N GLY A 57 12.98 11.26 6.52
CA GLY A 57 14.28 11.88 6.82
C GLY A 57 14.58 13.17 6.05
N SER A 58 13.77 13.53 5.04
CA SER A 58 13.74 14.90 4.55
C SER A 58 12.85 15.72 5.48
N GLY A 59 13.40 16.26 6.57
CA GLY A 59 12.73 17.34 7.32
C GLY A 59 12.20 18.36 6.32
N SER A 60 11.02 18.94 6.58
CA SER A 60 10.25 19.77 5.62
C SER A 60 11.12 20.82 4.92
N ARG A 61 11.75 20.46 3.81
CA ARG A 61 12.52 21.36 2.96
C ARG A 61 11.58 21.92 1.90
N SER A 62 10.66 22.76 2.34
CA SER A 62 9.86 23.62 1.47
C SER A 62 10.65 24.85 0.98
N SER A 63 11.96 24.91 1.22
CA SER A 63 12.87 25.95 0.74
C SER A 63 14.06 25.33 0.03
N GLU A 64 14.49 25.98 -1.05
CA GLU A 64 15.68 25.60 -1.84
C GLU A 64 16.88 25.21 -0.95
N PRO A 65 17.71 24.24 -1.38
CA PRO A 65 18.84 23.78 -0.59
C PRO A 65 19.76 24.95 -0.25
N VAL A 66 20.00 25.18 1.05
CA VAL A 66 21.07 26.07 1.52
C VAL A 66 22.40 25.54 0.94
N PRO A 67 23.24 26.38 0.31
CA PRO A 67 24.52 25.93 -0.22
C PRO A 67 25.47 25.59 0.93
N GLY A 68 25.81 24.30 1.12
CA GLY A 68 26.83 23.91 2.09
C GLY A 68 26.78 22.43 2.50
N ASP A 69 25.58 21.93 2.85
CA ASP A 69 25.38 20.55 3.29
C ASP A 69 24.53 19.77 2.26
N LYS A 70 25.18 19.32 1.19
CA LYS A 70 24.51 18.52 0.15
C LYS A 70 24.75 17.04 0.39
N GLU A 71 23.93 16.44 1.25
CA GLU A 71 23.65 15.01 1.10
C GLU A 71 23.04 14.77 -0.30
N ASP A 72 23.50 13.72 -0.98
CA ASP A 72 22.93 13.34 -2.26
C ASP A 72 21.42 13.04 -2.11
N PRO A 73 20.59 13.38 -3.11
CA PRO A 73 19.19 12.98 -3.09
C PRO A 73 19.08 11.45 -2.96
N PRO A 74 18.06 10.94 -2.25
CA PRO A 74 17.86 9.51 -2.12
C PRO A 74 17.60 8.86 -3.48
N ILE A 75 18.07 7.63 -3.62
CA ILE A 75 17.93 6.82 -4.83
C ILE A 75 16.45 6.52 -5.05
N LYS A 76 15.95 6.81 -6.25
CA LYS A 76 14.57 6.49 -6.62
C LYS A 76 14.46 5.09 -7.19
N LEU A 77 13.27 4.51 -7.05
CA LEU A 77 12.95 3.20 -7.57
C LEU A 77 11.75 3.22 -8.51
N MET A 78 11.97 2.73 -9.72
CA MET A 78 10.93 2.35 -10.67
C MET A 78 10.72 0.84 -10.61
N VAL A 79 9.46 0.42 -10.56
CA VAL A 79 9.05 -0.97 -10.76
C VAL A 79 8.40 -1.09 -12.12
N CYS A 80 8.96 -1.95 -12.98
CA CYS A 80 8.34 -2.37 -14.22
C CYS A 80 7.69 -3.74 -13.99
N HIS A 81 6.37 -3.72 -13.79
CA HIS A 81 5.54 -4.87 -13.44
C HIS A 81 5.20 -5.70 -14.67
N ASP A 82 6.17 -6.50 -15.12
CA ASP A 82 5.91 -7.63 -16.02
C ASP A 82 5.58 -8.86 -15.17
N PHE A 83 4.28 -9.16 -15.05
CA PHE A 83 3.75 -10.32 -14.34
C PHE A 83 2.92 -11.15 -15.31
N LYS A 84 3.52 -12.24 -15.82
CA LYS A 84 2.92 -13.16 -16.78
C LYS A 84 2.32 -12.48 -18.02
N GLY A 85 2.91 -11.36 -18.48
CA GLY A 85 2.41 -10.60 -19.63
C GLY A 85 1.17 -9.73 -19.35
N GLY A 86 0.77 -9.58 -18.09
CA GLY A 86 -0.34 -8.70 -17.67
C GLY A 86 -1.73 -9.34 -17.82
N TYR A 87 -2.74 -8.65 -17.29
CA TYR A 87 -4.18 -8.91 -17.46
C TYR A 87 -4.63 -10.36 -17.19
N GLN A 88 -3.98 -11.08 -16.29
CA GLN A 88 -4.30 -12.48 -16.01
C GLN A 88 -5.68 -12.62 -15.34
N ASP A 89 -6.40 -13.68 -15.72
CA ASP A 89 -7.63 -14.10 -15.04
C ASP A 89 -7.36 -14.35 -13.56
N TYR A 90 -8.32 -13.96 -12.70
CA TYR A 90 -8.20 -14.06 -11.24
C TYR A 90 -7.10 -13.17 -10.63
N GLU A 91 -6.39 -12.40 -11.45
CA GLU A 91 -5.46 -11.37 -11.04
C GLU A 91 -6.03 -10.01 -11.45
N ASP A 92 -5.64 -9.50 -12.62
CA ASP A 92 -5.88 -8.12 -13.07
C ASP A 92 -7.01 -7.98 -14.10
N ALA A 93 -7.60 -9.09 -14.54
CA ALA A 93 -8.61 -9.04 -15.61
C ALA A 93 -9.96 -8.40 -15.19
N GLN A 94 -10.21 -8.16 -13.89
CA GLN A 94 -11.50 -7.69 -13.41
C GLN A 94 -11.38 -6.41 -12.55
N PRO A 95 -11.82 -5.24 -13.06
CA PRO A 95 -11.74 -3.97 -12.32
C PRO A 95 -12.59 -3.95 -11.04
N LEU A 96 -13.68 -4.74 -10.98
CA LEU A 96 -14.54 -4.85 -9.80
C LEU A 96 -13.97 -5.76 -8.70
N GLY A 97 -12.86 -6.45 -8.97
CA GLY A 97 -12.42 -7.58 -8.15
C GLY A 97 -13.29 -8.83 -8.32
N TYR A 98 -12.91 -9.90 -7.63
CA TYR A 98 -13.50 -11.22 -7.76
C TYR A 98 -14.31 -11.60 -6.53
N PHE A 99 -15.62 -11.80 -6.71
CA PHE A 99 -16.57 -12.19 -5.67
C PHE A 99 -17.45 -13.37 -6.18
N PRO A 100 -17.12 -14.64 -5.90
CA PRO A 100 -15.99 -15.15 -5.15
C PRO A 100 -14.72 -15.35 -5.99
N HIS A 101 -13.57 -15.22 -5.35
CA HIS A 101 -12.27 -15.61 -5.90
C HIS A 101 -12.01 -17.11 -5.67
N PRO A 102 -11.39 -17.88 -6.58
CA PRO A 102 -11.20 -19.32 -6.40
C PRO A 102 -10.32 -19.67 -5.18
N THR A 103 -9.19 -18.98 -5.01
CA THR A 103 -8.19 -19.29 -3.98
C THR A 103 -8.22 -18.30 -2.81
N GLY A 104 -8.82 -17.13 -3.01
CA GLY A 104 -8.70 -15.99 -2.07
C GLY A 104 -7.30 -15.36 -2.01
N SER A 105 -6.41 -15.66 -2.97
CA SER A 105 -5.07 -15.09 -3.04
C SER A 105 -4.66 -14.74 -4.46
N ARG A 106 -4.03 -13.58 -4.63
CA ARG A 106 -3.47 -13.07 -5.90
C ARG A 106 -2.11 -12.40 -5.65
N TYR A 107 -1.39 -11.98 -6.68
CA TYR A 107 -0.19 -11.16 -6.48
C TYR A 107 -0.56 -9.72 -6.14
N PHE A 108 0.08 -9.19 -5.09
CA PHE A 108 0.04 -7.79 -4.69
C PHE A 108 1.45 -7.26 -4.50
N LEU A 109 1.64 -5.98 -4.81
CA LEU A 109 2.87 -5.28 -4.45
C LEU A 109 2.82 -4.94 -2.96
N GLN A 110 3.65 -5.59 -2.14
CA GLN A 110 3.55 -5.51 -0.68
C GLN A 110 4.24 -4.29 -0.07
N TYR A 111 5.20 -3.68 -0.80
CA TYR A 111 6.08 -2.62 -0.28
C TYR A 111 6.03 -1.33 -1.10
N PRO A 112 4.85 -0.69 -1.25
CA PRO A 112 4.70 0.56 -2.01
C PRO A 112 5.55 1.70 -1.45
N GLN A 113 5.94 1.63 -0.16
CA GLN A 113 6.76 2.65 0.49
C GLN A 113 8.17 2.75 -0.13
N LEU A 114 8.66 1.73 -0.84
CA LEU A 114 9.97 1.77 -1.48
C LEU A 114 9.95 2.30 -2.93
N ILE A 115 8.79 2.62 -3.49
CA ILE A 115 8.59 2.74 -4.94
C ILE A 115 8.18 4.16 -5.31
N ASP A 116 8.89 4.80 -6.23
CA ASP A 116 8.56 6.13 -6.77
C ASP A 116 7.68 6.06 -8.02
N GLN A 117 7.93 5.05 -8.86
CA GLN A 117 7.29 4.90 -10.16
C GLN A 117 6.88 3.44 -10.41
N PHE A 118 5.68 3.24 -10.94
CA PHE A 118 5.16 1.92 -11.28
C PHE A 118 4.73 1.90 -12.75
N VAL A 119 5.35 1.04 -13.56
CA VAL A 119 4.96 0.79 -14.95
C VAL A 119 4.18 -0.52 -14.99
N TYR A 120 2.92 -0.48 -15.44
CA TYR A 120 2.18 -1.69 -15.77
C TYR A 120 2.64 -2.18 -17.14
N PHE A 121 3.40 -3.26 -17.16
CA PHE A 121 4.00 -3.79 -18.38
C PHE A 121 3.16 -4.93 -18.93
N SER A 122 2.91 -4.89 -20.24
CA SER A 122 2.30 -5.97 -20.99
C SER A 122 2.86 -5.98 -22.41
N HIS A 123 2.57 -7.05 -23.16
CA HIS A 123 3.02 -7.20 -24.55
C HIS A 123 2.01 -6.67 -25.58
N HIS A 124 0.97 -5.95 -25.13
CA HIS A 124 0.03 -5.26 -26.03
C HIS A 124 0.63 -3.94 -26.51
N ARG A 125 0.41 -3.58 -27.79
CA ARG A 125 0.99 -2.37 -28.41
C ARG A 125 0.74 -1.11 -27.60
N VAL A 126 -0.47 -0.97 -27.06
CA VAL A 126 -0.82 0.07 -26.10
C VAL A 126 -1.53 -0.57 -24.91
N THR A 127 -0.98 -0.35 -23.73
CA THR A 127 -1.41 -0.92 -22.45
C THR A 127 -1.97 0.18 -21.55
N VAL A 128 -3.21 0.05 -21.09
CA VAL A 128 -3.79 0.90 -20.03
C VAL A 128 -3.70 0.15 -18.69
N PRO A 129 -3.04 0.70 -17.65
CA PRO A 129 -2.97 0.03 -16.36
C PRO A 129 -4.37 -0.30 -15.81
N PRO A 130 -4.61 -1.52 -15.29
CA PRO A 130 -5.85 -1.85 -14.62
C PRO A 130 -6.18 -0.88 -13.47
N VAL A 131 -7.47 -0.53 -13.31
CA VAL A 131 -7.93 0.47 -12.33
C VAL A 131 -7.51 0.17 -10.89
N ASN A 132 -7.39 -1.10 -10.53
CA ASN A 132 -6.90 -1.54 -9.22
C ASN A 132 -5.46 -1.10 -8.98
N TRP A 133 -4.59 -1.17 -10.00
CA TRP A 133 -3.21 -0.70 -9.91
C TRP A 133 -3.12 0.82 -9.88
N ILE A 134 -3.91 1.53 -10.69
CA ILE A 134 -3.94 3.01 -10.68
C ILE A 134 -4.36 3.49 -9.28
N ASN A 135 -5.51 3.00 -8.78
CA ASN A 135 -6.01 3.38 -7.46
C ASN A 135 -5.03 3.04 -6.34
N PHE A 136 -4.39 1.87 -6.39
CA PHE A 136 -3.38 1.47 -5.41
C PHE A 136 -2.14 2.37 -5.45
N CYS A 137 -1.60 2.63 -6.64
CA CYS A 137 -0.42 3.49 -6.81
C CYS A 137 -0.70 4.90 -6.30
N HIS A 138 -1.79 5.51 -6.77
CA HIS A 138 -2.16 6.88 -6.40
C HIS A 138 -2.40 7.04 -4.90
N ARG A 139 -3.11 6.09 -4.28
CA ARG A 139 -3.32 6.10 -2.82
C ARG A 139 -2.01 6.07 -2.03
N ASN A 140 -1.00 5.43 -2.58
CA ASN A 140 0.34 5.36 -2.02
C ASN A 140 1.28 6.46 -2.55
N GLY A 141 0.77 7.48 -3.25
CA GLY A 141 1.58 8.57 -3.81
C GLY A 141 2.60 8.11 -4.87
N ILE A 142 2.30 7.06 -5.62
CA ILE A 142 3.13 6.48 -6.68
C ILE A 142 2.50 6.81 -8.03
N LYS A 143 3.31 7.23 -9.01
CA LYS A 143 2.85 7.41 -10.38
C LYS A 143 2.70 6.06 -11.08
N CYS A 144 1.58 5.86 -11.79
CA CYS A 144 1.24 4.65 -12.52
C CYS A 144 1.30 4.90 -14.04
N PHE A 145 2.15 4.17 -14.74
CA PHE A 145 2.38 4.33 -16.18
C PHE A 145 1.84 3.15 -16.98
N GLY A 146 1.24 3.45 -18.13
CA GLY A 146 0.98 2.47 -19.18
C GLY A 146 2.25 2.14 -19.97
N THR A 147 2.10 1.27 -20.96
CA THR A 147 3.19 0.85 -21.85
C THR A 147 2.75 1.02 -23.31
N VAL A 148 3.62 1.62 -24.12
CA VAL A 148 3.52 1.61 -25.59
C VAL A 148 4.74 0.83 -26.09
N ILE A 149 4.51 -0.35 -26.64
CA ILE A 149 5.58 -1.26 -27.04
C ILE A 149 5.44 -1.70 -28.50
N PHE A 150 6.55 -1.65 -29.22
CA PHE A 150 6.65 -2.17 -30.58
C PHE A 150 7.81 -3.15 -30.65
N GLU A 151 7.49 -4.43 -30.81
CA GLU A 151 8.43 -5.54 -30.84
C GLU A 151 8.12 -6.48 -32.01
N GLY A 152 9.13 -7.20 -32.47
CA GLY A 152 9.04 -8.13 -33.60
C GLY A 152 9.87 -7.70 -34.81
N ASN A 153 10.08 -8.62 -35.75
CA ASN A 153 10.98 -8.45 -36.90
C ASN A 153 10.29 -8.77 -38.25
N ALA A 154 8.95 -8.80 -38.28
CA ALA A 154 8.20 -9.02 -39.51
C ALA A 154 7.75 -7.68 -40.14
N SER A 155 7.49 -7.67 -41.46
CA SER A 155 7.01 -6.46 -42.17
C SER A 155 5.80 -5.80 -41.50
N LYS A 156 4.86 -6.62 -40.99
CA LYS A 156 3.68 -6.15 -40.27
C LYS A 156 4.02 -5.35 -39.00
N ASP A 157 5.14 -5.65 -38.34
CA ASP A 157 5.55 -4.98 -37.10
C ASP A 157 6.13 -3.61 -37.43
N PHE A 158 6.90 -3.52 -38.53
CA PHE A 158 7.42 -2.25 -39.06
C PHE A 158 6.29 -1.34 -39.56
N GLU A 159 5.29 -1.90 -40.24
CA GLU A 159 4.10 -1.16 -40.69
C GLU A 159 3.26 -0.62 -39.55
N GLU A 160 3.14 -1.36 -38.44
CA GLU A 160 2.47 -0.85 -37.23
C GLU A 160 3.29 0.28 -36.56
N LEU A 161 4.63 0.17 -36.51
CA LEU A 161 5.46 1.25 -35.99
C LEU A 161 5.41 2.50 -36.88
N ASP A 162 5.39 2.34 -38.20
CA ASP A 162 5.17 3.45 -39.14
C ASP A 162 3.81 4.14 -38.89
N ARG A 163 2.77 3.36 -38.55
CA ARG A 163 1.43 3.91 -38.22
C ARG A 163 1.46 4.76 -36.96
N LEU A 164 2.27 4.42 -35.95
CA LEU A 164 2.36 5.18 -34.69
C LEU A 164 2.64 6.67 -34.95
N VAL A 165 3.56 6.94 -35.87
CA VAL A 165 4.00 8.29 -36.22
C VAL A 165 3.24 8.87 -37.42
N SER A 166 2.12 8.26 -37.81
CA SER A 166 1.31 8.78 -38.92
C SER A 166 0.64 10.12 -38.56
N ARG A 167 0.56 10.99 -39.57
CA ARG A 167 -0.05 12.32 -39.48
C ARG A 167 -1.38 12.37 -40.23
N ASP A 168 -2.30 13.20 -39.76
CA ASP A 168 -3.54 13.49 -40.46
C ASP A 168 -3.36 14.54 -41.58
N GLU A 169 -4.47 14.95 -42.22
CA GLU A 169 -4.45 15.96 -43.29
C GLU A 169 -3.99 17.35 -42.82
N LYS A 170 -4.00 17.62 -41.51
CA LYS A 170 -3.52 18.87 -40.91
C LYS A 170 -2.05 18.80 -40.53
N GLY A 171 -1.44 17.62 -40.58
CA GLY A 171 -0.06 17.37 -40.19
C GLY A 171 0.10 16.97 -38.72
N ASP A 172 -1.00 16.77 -37.99
CA ASP A 172 -0.99 16.40 -36.58
C ASP A 172 -0.80 14.89 -36.41
N PHE A 173 -0.03 14.46 -35.42
CA PHE A 173 0.14 13.02 -35.15
C PHE A 173 -1.14 12.41 -34.60
N VAL A 174 -1.69 11.43 -35.32
CA VAL A 174 -3.00 10.82 -35.00
C VAL A 174 -2.99 10.15 -33.63
N PHE A 175 -1.89 9.46 -33.29
CA PHE A 175 -1.82 8.66 -32.07
C PHE A 175 -1.31 9.43 -30.85
N VAL A 176 -0.76 10.64 -31.02
CA VAL A 176 -0.43 11.51 -29.87
C VAL A 176 -1.72 11.89 -29.12
N ASP A 177 -2.72 12.40 -29.84
CA ASP A 177 -4.02 12.79 -29.24
C ASP A 177 -4.73 11.58 -28.59
N ALA A 178 -4.69 10.42 -29.24
CA ALA A 178 -5.30 9.20 -28.71
C ALA A 178 -4.65 8.73 -27.40
N LEU A 179 -3.31 8.72 -27.32
CA LEU A 179 -2.58 8.33 -26.12
C LEU A 179 -2.79 9.32 -24.96
N ILE A 180 -2.83 10.61 -25.27
CA ILE A 180 -3.16 11.67 -24.29
C ILE A 180 -4.58 11.45 -23.73
N LYS A 181 -5.57 11.19 -24.60
CA LYS A 181 -6.95 10.96 -24.16
C LYS A 181 -7.11 9.69 -23.33
N LEU A 182 -6.36 8.61 -23.62
CA LEU A 182 -6.35 7.42 -22.77
C LEU A 182 -5.87 7.76 -21.35
N ALA A 183 -4.73 8.46 -21.23
CA ALA A 183 -4.17 8.87 -19.95
C ALA A 183 -5.15 9.78 -19.17
N ALA A 184 -5.76 10.75 -19.85
CA ALA A 184 -6.74 11.65 -19.26
C ALA A 184 -8.02 10.92 -18.79
N HIS A 185 -8.54 10.00 -19.61
CA HIS A 185 -9.82 9.32 -19.37
C HIS A 185 -9.73 8.28 -18.26
N TYR A 186 -8.70 7.42 -18.28
CA TYR A 186 -8.51 6.39 -17.25
C TYR A 186 -7.75 6.89 -16.02
N GLY A 187 -7.08 8.05 -16.15
CA GLY A 187 -6.45 8.77 -15.05
C GLY A 187 -5.12 8.16 -14.61
N PHE A 188 -4.22 7.80 -15.54
CA PHE A 188 -2.86 7.34 -15.26
C PHE A 188 -1.81 8.32 -15.79
N ASP A 189 -0.57 8.23 -15.32
CA ASP A 189 0.39 9.35 -15.32
C ASP A 189 1.34 9.40 -16.53
N GLY A 190 1.03 8.67 -17.61
CA GLY A 190 1.83 8.65 -18.84
C GLY A 190 2.29 7.25 -19.25
N TYR A 191 3.43 7.16 -19.96
CA TYR A 191 3.82 5.93 -20.65
C TYR A 191 5.31 5.62 -20.58
N LEU A 192 5.62 4.32 -20.52
CA LEU A 192 6.86 3.76 -21.05
C LEU A 192 6.75 3.60 -22.56
N LEU A 193 7.63 4.23 -23.32
CA LEU A 193 7.86 3.94 -24.74
C LEU A 193 8.99 2.91 -24.88
N ASN A 194 8.65 1.73 -25.38
CA ASN A 194 9.60 0.65 -25.66
C ASN A 194 9.59 0.28 -27.15
N ILE A 195 10.62 0.70 -27.90
CA ILE A 195 10.70 0.49 -29.34
C ILE A 195 11.77 -0.58 -29.63
N GLU A 196 11.35 -1.83 -29.65
CA GLU A 196 12.18 -3.01 -29.96
C GLU A 196 11.96 -3.54 -31.38
N THR A 197 11.65 -2.64 -32.32
CA THR A 197 11.56 -2.92 -33.75
C THR A 197 12.06 -1.74 -34.57
N THR A 198 11.98 -1.81 -35.90
CA THR A 198 12.48 -0.79 -36.82
C THR A 198 11.37 -0.23 -37.69
N PHE A 199 11.52 1.02 -38.16
CA PHE A 199 10.64 1.58 -39.18
C PHE A 199 10.93 0.96 -40.53
N SER A 200 9.95 1.01 -41.45
CA SER A 200 10.16 0.50 -42.81
C SER A 200 11.27 1.23 -43.56
N ASN A 201 11.52 2.50 -43.21
CA ASN A 201 12.60 3.30 -43.76
C ASN A 201 12.97 4.50 -42.87
N THR A 202 14.14 5.08 -43.12
CA THR A 202 14.69 6.18 -42.31
C THR A 202 13.95 7.51 -42.43
N LYS A 203 13.13 7.74 -43.48
CA LYS A 203 12.35 8.97 -43.60
C LYS A 203 11.20 8.99 -42.61
N ILE A 204 10.49 7.86 -42.46
CA ILE A 204 9.43 7.72 -41.46
C ILE A 204 10.03 7.69 -40.06
N ALA A 205 11.17 7.02 -39.87
CA ALA A 205 11.89 7.02 -38.59
C ALA A 205 12.20 8.43 -38.05
N ALA A 206 12.36 9.43 -38.93
CA ALA A 206 12.63 10.81 -38.54
C ALA A 206 11.44 11.48 -37.83
N ASP A 207 10.22 10.95 -37.97
CA ASP A 207 9.04 11.45 -37.25
C ASP A 207 8.97 10.98 -35.79
N LEU A 208 9.78 9.99 -35.37
CA LEU A 208 9.74 9.47 -34.01
C LEU A 208 10.17 10.50 -32.95
N GLU A 209 11.20 11.30 -33.22
CA GLU A 209 11.64 12.36 -32.30
C GLU A 209 10.55 13.44 -32.10
N PRO A 210 9.99 14.06 -33.16
CA PRO A 210 8.85 14.96 -33.02
C PRO A 210 7.62 14.31 -32.38
N PHE A 211 7.35 13.02 -32.65
CA PHE A 211 6.25 12.30 -32.03
C PHE A 211 6.42 12.23 -30.51
N ALA A 212 7.61 11.81 -30.04
CA ALA A 212 7.91 11.72 -28.62
C ALA A 212 7.85 13.09 -27.93
N GLU A 213 8.37 14.14 -28.57
CA GLU A 213 8.32 15.51 -28.06
C GLU A 213 6.88 16.02 -27.90
N GLN A 214 6.03 15.79 -28.91
CA GLN A 214 4.62 16.20 -28.85
C GLN A 214 3.84 15.38 -27.83
N LEU A 215 4.07 14.07 -27.74
CA LEU A 215 3.45 13.22 -26.72
C LEU A 215 3.81 13.68 -25.31
N LYS A 216 5.10 13.90 -25.04
CA LYS A 216 5.56 14.42 -23.75
C LYS A 216 4.90 15.76 -23.41
N SER A 217 4.92 16.69 -24.36
CA SER A 217 4.37 18.03 -24.18
C SER A 217 2.86 17.98 -23.94
N GLY A 218 2.13 17.15 -24.68
CA GLY A 218 0.69 16.93 -24.49
C GLY A 218 0.36 16.28 -23.14
N LEU A 219 1.16 15.31 -22.69
CA LEU A 219 1.03 14.73 -21.35
C LEU A 219 1.24 15.79 -20.26
N HIS A 220 2.25 16.66 -20.39
CA HIS A 220 2.51 17.76 -19.45
C HIS A 220 1.41 18.82 -19.46
N CYS A 221 0.75 19.04 -20.60
CA CYS A 221 -0.42 19.92 -20.69
C CYS A 221 -1.64 19.35 -19.96
N LEU A 222 -1.79 18.02 -19.86
CA LEU A 222 -2.83 17.40 -19.04
C LEU A 222 -2.55 17.58 -17.55
N ASP A 223 -1.32 17.24 -17.13
CA ASP A 223 -0.79 17.49 -15.79
C ASP A 223 0.74 17.54 -15.90
N SER A 224 1.36 18.59 -15.34
CA SER A 224 2.82 18.75 -15.31
C SER A 224 3.57 17.60 -14.62
N LYS A 225 2.85 16.75 -13.89
CA LYS A 225 3.39 15.56 -13.22
C LYS A 225 3.38 14.33 -14.11
N ASN A 226 2.67 14.33 -15.24
CA ASN A 226 2.73 13.21 -16.17
C ASN A 226 4.13 13.11 -16.76
N GLU A 227 4.56 11.90 -17.11
CA GLU A 227 5.92 11.66 -17.61
C GLU A 227 5.94 10.72 -18.81
N LEU A 228 6.89 10.99 -19.70
CA LEU A 228 7.27 10.07 -20.77
C LEU A 228 8.58 9.35 -20.42
N ILE A 229 8.53 8.03 -20.28
CA ILE A 229 9.68 7.19 -20.00
C ILE A 229 10.16 6.57 -21.32
N TRP A 230 11.46 6.63 -21.60
CA TRP A 230 12.05 5.98 -22.78
C TRP A 230 12.88 4.76 -22.37
N TYR A 231 12.67 3.63 -23.04
CA TYR A 231 13.50 2.44 -22.88
C TYR A 231 14.68 2.41 -23.89
N ASP A 232 15.89 2.14 -23.40
CA ASP A 232 17.13 2.03 -24.19
C ASP A 232 17.12 0.85 -25.16
N SER A 233 16.46 1.03 -26.30
CA SER A 233 16.23 0.01 -27.32
C SER A 233 16.53 0.52 -28.74
N TYR A 234 15.83 1.55 -29.21
CA TYR A 234 15.95 2.06 -30.58
C TYR A 234 16.95 3.21 -30.73
N VAL A 235 17.70 3.23 -31.86
CA VAL A 235 18.63 4.32 -32.20
C VAL A 235 18.34 4.95 -33.57
N PHE A 236 18.32 6.27 -33.60
CA PHE A 236 18.15 7.11 -34.79
C PHE A 236 19.41 7.95 -35.03
N PRO A 237 19.88 8.17 -36.28
CA PRO A 237 19.27 7.87 -37.58
C PRO A 237 19.54 6.46 -38.13
N ALA A 238 20.19 5.59 -37.36
CA ALA A 238 20.58 4.26 -37.83
C ALA A 238 19.39 3.31 -38.10
N ASN A 239 18.19 3.62 -37.61
CA ASN A 239 16.97 2.79 -37.73
C ASN A 239 17.22 1.32 -37.36
N LYS A 240 17.73 1.11 -36.15
CA LYS A 240 18.02 -0.22 -35.62
C LYS A 240 17.71 -0.30 -34.13
N VAL A 241 17.41 -1.52 -33.68
CA VAL A 241 17.41 -1.86 -32.26
C VAL A 241 18.85 -2.12 -31.82
N SER A 242 19.30 -1.40 -30.81
CA SER A 242 20.67 -1.44 -30.27
C SER A 242 20.67 -0.96 -28.81
N TYR A 243 20.54 -1.90 -27.88
CA TYR A 243 20.65 -1.63 -26.44
C TYR A 243 22.08 -1.17 -26.10
N THR A 244 22.22 0.06 -25.62
CA THR A 244 23.56 0.63 -25.30
C THR A 244 23.94 0.45 -23.82
N ASN A 245 22.99 -0.03 -23.02
CA ASN A 245 23.09 -0.31 -21.59
C ASN A 245 23.36 0.95 -20.75
N GLY A 246 22.86 2.08 -21.21
CA GLY A 246 23.11 3.40 -20.63
C GLY A 246 22.80 4.53 -21.60
N VAL A 247 23.34 5.71 -21.33
CA VAL A 247 23.23 6.87 -22.23
C VAL A 247 24.54 7.03 -22.99
N THR A 248 24.45 7.09 -24.31
CA THR A 248 25.56 7.26 -25.24
C THR A 248 25.21 8.35 -26.26
N GLU A 249 26.16 8.73 -27.12
CA GLU A 249 25.88 9.67 -28.21
C GLU A 249 24.76 9.18 -29.13
N SER A 250 24.67 7.85 -29.37
CA SER A 250 23.69 7.26 -30.30
C SER A 250 22.24 7.26 -29.83
N ASN A 251 21.97 7.47 -28.54
CA ASN A 251 20.61 7.51 -27.98
C ASN A 251 20.35 8.77 -27.12
N TYR A 252 21.28 9.74 -27.14
CA TYR A 252 21.18 10.96 -26.35
C TYR A 252 19.95 11.80 -26.70
N ASN A 253 19.57 11.80 -27.98
CA ASN A 253 18.33 12.40 -28.47
C ASN A 253 17.11 11.94 -27.64
N PHE A 254 16.93 10.64 -27.45
CA PHE A 254 15.79 10.10 -26.69
C PHE A 254 15.93 10.28 -25.17
N PHE A 255 17.16 10.28 -24.64
CA PHE A 255 17.41 10.71 -23.25
C PHE A 255 16.98 12.17 -23.02
N SER A 256 17.26 13.05 -23.98
CA SER A 256 16.88 14.46 -23.90
C SER A 256 15.36 14.63 -23.96
N LEU A 257 14.71 13.91 -24.86
CA LEU A 257 13.27 13.98 -25.14
C LEU A 257 12.37 13.29 -24.10
N SER A 258 12.92 12.48 -23.20
CA SER A 258 12.16 11.81 -22.14
C SER A 258 12.24 12.54 -20.79
N ASP A 259 11.31 12.26 -19.90
CA ASP A 259 11.36 12.69 -18.49
C ASP A 259 12.19 11.73 -17.65
N ALA A 260 12.12 10.43 -17.96
CA ALA A 260 12.95 9.38 -17.40
C ALA A 260 13.49 8.46 -18.49
N PHE A 261 14.71 7.95 -18.29
CA PHE A 261 15.39 7.07 -19.21
C PHE A 261 15.68 5.74 -18.52
N PHE A 262 15.03 4.69 -18.99
CA PHE A 262 15.15 3.33 -18.50
C PHE A 262 16.22 2.61 -19.34
N SER A 263 17.41 2.39 -18.77
CA SER A 263 18.48 1.67 -19.48
C SER A 263 18.21 0.16 -19.56
N ASN A 264 18.77 -0.49 -20.59
CA ASN A 264 18.78 -1.95 -20.66
C ASN A 264 19.57 -2.59 -19.49
N TYR A 265 19.36 -3.89 -19.27
CA TYR A 265 19.83 -4.65 -18.12
C TYR A 265 21.28 -5.14 -18.21
N TRP A 266 21.90 -5.13 -19.40
CA TRP A 266 23.21 -5.75 -19.64
C TRP A 266 24.40 -4.81 -19.38
N TRP A 267 24.27 -3.95 -18.37
CA TRP A 267 25.30 -2.99 -18.00
C TRP A 267 26.38 -3.61 -17.12
N ASN A 268 27.55 -2.99 -17.11
CA ASN A 268 28.62 -3.22 -16.14
C ASN A 268 29.09 -1.87 -15.53
N ILE A 269 30.10 -1.92 -14.67
CA ILE A 269 30.65 -0.72 -13.99
C ILE A 269 31.06 0.37 -14.99
N LYS A 270 31.62 0.01 -16.15
CA LYS A 270 32.02 0.98 -17.19
C LYS A 270 30.81 1.74 -17.71
N ASN A 271 29.68 1.07 -17.95
CA ASN A 271 28.45 1.75 -18.40
C ASN A 271 27.94 2.75 -17.35
N LEU A 272 27.99 2.39 -16.05
CA LEU A 272 27.61 3.30 -14.97
C LEU A 272 28.53 4.53 -14.90
N GLN A 273 29.83 4.36 -15.11
CA GLN A 273 30.79 5.46 -15.21
C GLN A 273 30.53 6.33 -16.44
N GLU A 274 30.21 5.71 -17.58
CA GLU A 274 29.89 6.40 -18.83
C GLU A 274 28.60 7.22 -18.72
N ASN A 275 27.59 6.75 -17.99
CA ASN A 275 26.39 7.54 -17.69
C ASN A 275 26.77 8.87 -17.00
N ILE A 276 27.58 8.83 -15.94
CA ILE A 276 28.05 10.04 -15.25
C ILE A 276 28.85 10.93 -16.21
N LYS A 277 29.73 10.34 -17.02
CA LYS A 277 30.54 11.10 -17.98
C LYS A 277 29.66 11.80 -19.03
N ASN A 278 28.63 11.13 -19.53
CA ASN A 278 27.87 11.57 -20.69
C ASN A 278 26.75 12.56 -20.32
N VAL A 279 26.13 12.42 -19.14
CA VAL A 279 25.01 13.30 -18.72
C VAL A 279 25.26 14.06 -17.41
N GLY A 280 26.39 13.82 -16.75
CA GLY A 280 26.72 14.40 -15.45
C GLY A 280 25.93 13.79 -14.28
N VAL A 281 26.41 13.98 -13.06
CA VAL A 281 25.76 13.44 -11.84
C VAL A 281 24.31 13.91 -11.70
N LEU A 282 24.03 15.19 -12.02
CA LEU A 282 22.67 15.72 -11.97
C LEU A 282 21.75 15.08 -13.02
N GLY A 283 22.25 14.81 -14.23
CA GLY A 283 21.47 14.13 -15.28
C GLY A 283 21.13 12.70 -14.88
N VAL A 284 22.12 11.99 -14.32
CA VAL A 284 21.98 10.64 -13.77
C VAL A 284 20.91 10.61 -12.67
N GLN A 285 21.04 11.45 -11.64
CA GLN A 285 20.12 11.50 -10.49
C GLN A 285 18.69 11.90 -10.88
N LYS A 286 18.53 12.77 -11.88
CA LYS A 286 17.21 13.27 -12.27
C LYS A 286 16.45 12.32 -13.19
N LYS A 287 17.13 11.69 -14.16
CA LYS A 287 16.47 11.02 -15.28
C LYS A 287 16.82 9.54 -15.44
N ILE A 288 18.01 9.09 -15.07
CA ILE A 288 18.45 7.73 -15.41
C ILE A 288 17.95 6.74 -14.36
N TYR A 289 17.14 5.79 -14.82
CA TYR A 289 16.77 4.58 -14.10
C TYR A 289 17.52 3.40 -14.74
N VAL A 290 18.56 2.93 -14.06
CA VAL A 290 19.33 1.79 -14.56
C VAL A 290 18.53 0.51 -14.36
N GLY A 291 18.27 -0.17 -15.46
CA GLY A 291 17.49 -1.40 -15.46
C GLY A 291 18.18 -2.55 -14.77
N TYR A 292 17.42 -3.33 -14.01
CA TYR A 292 17.82 -4.65 -13.55
C TYR A 292 16.68 -5.66 -13.73
N ASP A 293 16.92 -6.71 -14.51
CA ASP A 293 16.00 -7.83 -14.64
C ASP A 293 16.10 -8.74 -13.42
N VAL A 294 15.04 -8.80 -12.62
CA VAL A 294 14.99 -9.60 -11.40
C VAL A 294 15.11 -11.09 -11.71
N TRP A 295 14.84 -11.54 -12.93
CA TRP A 295 15.09 -12.93 -13.35
C TRP A 295 16.56 -13.22 -13.66
N GLY A 296 17.42 -12.20 -13.70
CA GLY A 296 18.85 -12.33 -13.94
C GLY A 296 19.22 -12.61 -15.40
N ARG A 297 18.33 -12.38 -16.39
CA ARG A 297 18.66 -12.66 -17.79
C ARG A 297 19.62 -11.59 -18.34
N GLY A 298 20.82 -12.04 -18.71
CA GLY A 298 21.86 -11.18 -19.29
C GLY A 298 22.48 -10.16 -18.33
N THR A 299 22.15 -10.20 -17.03
CA THR A 299 22.81 -9.35 -16.04
C THR A 299 24.28 -9.72 -15.89
N LEU A 300 25.13 -8.72 -15.72
CA LEU A 300 26.57 -8.89 -15.45
C LEU A 300 26.91 -8.74 -13.96
N VAL A 301 25.95 -8.28 -13.14
CA VAL A 301 26.11 -8.07 -11.70
C VAL A 301 25.00 -8.78 -10.94
N GLY A 302 25.36 -9.66 -9.98
CA GLY A 302 24.39 -10.53 -9.30
C GLY A 302 23.81 -11.61 -10.23
N LYS A 303 22.85 -12.38 -9.73
CA LYS A 303 22.23 -13.51 -10.46
C LYS A 303 20.70 -13.37 -10.61
N GLY A 304 20.13 -12.20 -10.34
CA GLY A 304 18.69 -12.04 -10.18
C GLY A 304 18.19 -12.52 -8.80
N GLY A 305 16.88 -12.59 -8.62
CA GLY A 305 16.22 -12.95 -7.36
C GLY A 305 16.71 -12.08 -6.20
N PHE A 306 17.08 -12.71 -5.08
CA PHE A 306 17.60 -12.01 -3.90
C PHE A 306 18.92 -11.25 -4.15
N ASP A 307 19.71 -11.63 -5.17
CA ASP A 307 20.94 -10.91 -5.55
C ASP A 307 20.65 -9.56 -6.21
N SER A 308 19.38 -9.23 -6.50
CA SER A 308 18.99 -7.91 -7.04
C SER A 308 19.43 -6.77 -6.12
N SER A 309 19.47 -6.99 -4.79
CA SER A 309 19.98 -6.00 -3.83
C SER A 309 21.43 -5.59 -4.08
N LEU A 310 22.28 -6.51 -4.57
CA LEU A 310 23.67 -6.23 -4.92
C LEU A 310 23.76 -5.27 -6.11
N ALA A 311 22.91 -5.49 -7.11
CA ALA A 311 22.86 -4.63 -8.29
C ALA A 311 22.34 -3.24 -7.93
N CYS A 312 21.30 -3.13 -7.11
CA CYS A 312 20.80 -1.85 -6.59
C CYS A 312 21.92 -1.08 -5.88
N LYS A 313 22.67 -1.73 -4.98
CA LYS A 313 23.82 -1.12 -4.29
C LYS A 313 24.88 -0.60 -5.27
N MET A 314 25.16 -1.34 -6.34
CA MET A 314 26.10 -0.92 -7.37
C MET A 314 25.59 0.29 -8.16
N ILE A 315 24.33 0.27 -8.60
CA ILE A 315 23.68 1.37 -9.31
C ILE A 315 23.71 2.66 -8.46
N ALA A 316 23.32 2.55 -7.18
CA ALA A 316 23.31 3.65 -6.23
C ALA A 316 24.70 4.24 -5.95
N LYS A 317 25.75 3.41 -5.93
CA LYS A 317 27.14 3.87 -5.79
C LYS A 317 27.54 4.85 -6.91
N PHE A 318 26.95 4.71 -8.10
CA PHE A 318 27.12 5.60 -9.25
C PHE A 318 25.97 6.61 -9.39
N LYS A 319 25.25 6.90 -8.29
CA LYS A 319 24.24 7.97 -8.17
C LYS A 319 23.04 7.84 -9.11
N SER A 320 22.87 6.70 -9.76
CA SER A 320 21.74 6.42 -10.66
C SER A 320 20.53 5.91 -9.90
N ASN A 321 19.33 6.18 -10.42
CA ASN A 321 18.11 5.54 -9.92
C ASN A 321 18.03 4.09 -10.41
N VAL A 322 17.18 3.28 -9.79
CA VAL A 322 17.02 1.85 -10.10
C VAL A 322 15.69 1.62 -10.81
N ALA A 323 15.67 0.85 -11.90
CA ALA A 323 14.46 0.25 -12.45
C ALA A 323 14.50 -1.27 -12.27
N LEU A 324 13.61 -1.84 -11.46
CA LEU A 324 13.45 -3.29 -11.31
C LEU A 324 12.42 -3.81 -12.30
N PHE A 325 12.86 -4.69 -13.19
CA PHE A 325 11.98 -5.37 -14.14
C PHE A 325 11.53 -6.73 -13.59
N ALA A 326 10.22 -6.98 -13.66
CA ALA A 326 9.54 -8.22 -13.25
C ALA A 326 9.79 -8.67 -11.79
N PRO A 327 9.59 -7.80 -10.77
CA PRO A 327 9.80 -8.17 -9.37
C PRO A 327 8.77 -9.16 -8.83
N ALA A 328 7.70 -9.46 -9.57
CA ALA A 328 6.77 -10.54 -9.25
C ALA A 328 7.44 -11.94 -9.26
N TRP A 329 8.72 -12.03 -9.62
CA TRP A 329 9.59 -13.21 -9.43
C TRP A 329 9.40 -13.90 -8.06
N THR A 330 9.26 -13.14 -6.96
CA THR A 330 9.04 -13.71 -5.61
C THR A 330 7.76 -14.55 -5.53
N TYR A 331 6.74 -14.21 -6.30
CA TYR A 331 5.48 -14.93 -6.40
C TYR A 331 5.52 -15.99 -7.50
N GLU A 332 6.04 -15.66 -8.67
CA GLU A 332 6.05 -16.53 -9.85
C GLU A 332 7.02 -17.70 -9.71
N SER A 333 8.24 -17.42 -9.24
CA SER A 333 9.30 -18.42 -9.16
C SER A 333 9.27 -19.22 -7.86
N LEU A 334 8.83 -18.62 -6.74
CA LEU A 334 8.85 -19.27 -5.42
C LEU A 334 7.45 -19.74 -4.97
N GLY A 335 6.39 -19.26 -5.61
CA GLY A 335 5.01 -19.67 -5.38
C GLY A 335 4.32 -18.95 -4.21
N PRO A 336 2.97 -19.11 -4.11
CA PRO A 336 2.15 -18.32 -3.19
C PRO A 336 2.23 -18.74 -1.71
N LYS A 337 2.71 -19.96 -1.41
CA LYS A 337 2.63 -20.55 -0.06
C LYS A 337 3.36 -19.73 1.00
N ASP A 338 4.53 -19.18 0.66
CA ASP A 338 5.40 -18.41 1.55
C ASP A 338 5.68 -17.00 0.99
N PHE A 339 4.78 -16.52 0.11
CA PHE A 339 4.96 -15.28 -0.64
C PHE A 339 5.33 -14.10 0.25
N ASN A 340 4.58 -13.84 1.32
CA ASN A 340 4.84 -12.69 2.20
C ASN A 340 6.25 -12.70 2.82
N GLN A 341 6.80 -13.87 3.16
CA GLN A 341 8.14 -13.98 3.75
C GLN A 341 9.22 -13.83 2.67
N ASN A 342 9.01 -14.44 1.50
CA ASN A 342 9.93 -14.30 0.37
C ASN A 342 9.96 -12.87 -0.16
N ASP A 343 8.82 -12.21 -0.23
CA ASP A 343 8.69 -10.82 -0.65
C ASP A 343 9.33 -9.89 0.40
N ALA A 344 9.09 -10.11 1.70
CA ALA A 344 9.79 -9.40 2.77
C ALA A 344 11.31 -9.52 2.66
N ARG A 345 11.81 -10.74 2.45
CA ARG A 345 13.23 -10.99 2.26
C ARG A 345 13.81 -10.19 1.09
N PHE A 346 13.10 -10.18 -0.04
CA PHE A 346 13.51 -9.45 -1.24
C PHE A 346 13.51 -7.93 -1.00
N TRP A 347 12.39 -7.38 -0.53
CA TRP A 347 12.19 -5.94 -0.44
C TRP A 347 12.85 -5.29 0.77
N ILE A 348 12.68 -5.85 1.97
CA ILE A 348 13.05 -5.19 3.23
C ILE A 348 14.06 -5.95 4.08
N GLY A 349 14.41 -7.18 3.68
CA GLY A 349 15.20 -8.11 4.49
C GLY A 349 14.30 -8.80 5.51
N LEU A 350 14.37 -10.13 5.58
CA LEU A 350 13.50 -10.89 6.48
C LEU A 350 13.97 -10.74 7.93
N PHE A 351 15.27 -10.54 8.12
CA PHE A 351 15.93 -10.31 9.40
C PHE A 351 16.66 -8.97 9.40
N GLU A 352 16.99 -8.47 10.58
CA GLU A 352 17.75 -7.23 10.73
C GLU A 352 19.11 -7.32 9.99
N ASN A 353 19.46 -6.28 9.23
CA ASN A 353 20.69 -6.18 8.43
C ASN A 353 20.82 -7.17 7.24
N GLU A 354 19.78 -7.94 6.90
CA GLU A 354 19.79 -8.74 5.68
C GLU A 354 19.76 -7.83 4.44
N SER A 355 20.64 -8.10 3.47
CA SER A 355 20.72 -7.32 2.23
C SER A 355 19.45 -7.47 1.40
N SER A 356 18.82 -6.34 1.07
CA SER A 356 17.53 -6.25 0.41
C SER A 356 17.45 -4.99 -0.47
N ILE A 357 16.31 -4.76 -1.13
CA ILE A 357 16.09 -3.51 -1.87
C ILE A 357 16.14 -2.29 -0.93
N SER A 358 15.56 -2.39 0.27
CA SER A 358 15.54 -1.30 1.27
C SER A 358 16.91 -0.97 1.84
N SER A 359 17.90 -1.87 1.69
CA SER A 359 19.31 -1.57 2.00
C SER A 359 19.91 -0.49 1.09
N THR A 360 19.26 -0.19 -0.04
CA THR A 360 19.70 0.81 -1.03
C THR A 360 18.69 1.94 -1.17
N VAL A 361 17.42 1.59 -1.26
CA VAL A 361 16.32 2.53 -1.49
C VAL A 361 15.63 2.77 -0.16
N PRO A 362 15.75 3.95 0.46
CA PRO A 362 15.07 4.22 1.72
C PRO A 362 13.55 4.26 1.50
N PRO A 363 12.75 3.79 2.48
CA PRO A 363 11.29 3.88 2.38
C PRO A 363 10.82 5.33 2.45
N HIS A 364 9.65 5.58 1.87
CA HIS A 364 8.90 6.82 2.01
C HIS A 364 7.95 6.75 3.20
N SER A 365 7.47 7.93 3.60
CA SER A 365 6.38 8.02 4.57
C SER A 365 5.09 7.42 4.01
N SER A 366 4.19 7.04 4.91
CA SER A 366 2.81 6.69 4.59
C SER A 366 2.10 7.88 3.94
N ALA A 367 1.42 7.62 2.83
CA ALA A 367 0.71 8.66 2.09
C ALA A 367 -0.56 9.10 2.82
N VAL A 368 -0.89 10.39 2.74
CA VAL A 368 -2.10 10.97 3.35
C VAL A 368 -3.05 11.47 2.27
N TYR A 369 -4.35 11.34 2.51
CA TYR A 369 -5.41 11.89 1.67
C TYR A 369 -5.59 13.38 1.97
N LYS A 370 -5.37 14.24 0.97
CA LYS A 370 -5.62 15.69 1.04
C LYS A 370 -7.11 15.98 0.91
N ILE A 371 -7.72 16.49 1.97
CA ILE A 371 -9.10 17.04 1.90
C ILE A 371 -9.08 18.39 1.19
N ASN A 372 -8.08 19.22 1.54
CA ASN A 372 -7.80 20.54 0.98
C ASN A 372 -6.31 20.88 1.26
N GLU A 373 -5.88 22.10 0.99
CA GLU A 373 -4.47 22.50 1.17
C GLU A 373 -3.99 22.44 2.62
N SER A 374 -4.88 22.59 3.61
CA SER A 374 -4.52 22.63 5.03
C SER A 374 -4.92 21.39 5.82
N SER A 375 -5.77 20.53 5.25
CA SER A 375 -6.39 19.40 5.98
C SER A 375 -6.11 18.06 5.30
N PHE A 376 -5.78 17.04 6.09
CA PHE A 376 -5.49 15.70 5.59
C PHE A 376 -5.99 14.60 6.51
N ILE A 377 -6.10 13.39 5.94
CA ILE A 377 -6.46 12.15 6.63
C ILE A 377 -5.45 11.07 6.26
N PHE A 378 -4.92 10.38 7.27
CA PHE A 378 -4.38 9.04 7.11
C PHE A 378 -5.45 8.04 7.57
N TYR A 379 -5.74 7.00 6.77
CA TYR A 379 -6.69 5.93 7.14
C TYR A 379 -6.21 4.58 6.63
N THR A 380 -6.30 3.57 7.48
CA THR A 380 -6.12 2.16 7.09
C THR A 380 -7.03 1.26 7.92
N ASN A 381 -7.56 0.22 7.30
CA ASN A 381 -8.22 -0.91 7.95
C ASN A 381 -7.36 -2.19 7.89
N PHE A 382 -6.06 -2.05 7.57
CA PHE A 382 -5.12 -3.15 7.41
C PHE A 382 -5.55 -4.19 6.37
N SER A 383 -6.35 -3.81 5.37
CA SER A 383 -6.74 -4.72 4.30
C SER A 383 -5.62 -4.87 3.29
N SER A 384 -5.24 -6.12 3.04
CA SER A 384 -4.31 -6.51 1.98
C SER A 384 -4.98 -6.67 0.61
N GLY A 385 -6.20 -6.14 0.40
CA GLY A 385 -6.95 -6.29 -0.85
C GLY A 385 -7.58 -7.68 -1.08
N GLU A 386 -7.51 -8.58 -0.10
CA GLU A 386 -8.04 -9.94 -0.18
C GLU A 386 -8.58 -10.46 1.16
N GLY A 387 -9.40 -11.50 1.12
CA GLY A 387 -9.87 -12.19 2.31
C GLY A 387 -10.73 -13.42 2.00
N ASN A 388 -10.93 -14.29 2.99
CA ASN A 388 -11.86 -15.42 2.91
C ASN A 388 -13.25 -15.09 3.49
N ARG A 389 -13.35 -13.92 4.12
CA ARG A 389 -14.52 -13.32 4.76
C ARG A 389 -14.45 -11.81 4.54
N PHE A 390 -15.58 -11.12 4.59
CA PHE A 390 -15.64 -9.66 4.63
C PHE A 390 -16.43 -9.22 5.84
N PHE A 391 -15.86 -8.27 6.59
CA PHE A 391 -16.46 -7.70 7.79
C PHE A 391 -16.87 -6.25 7.55
N SER A 392 -17.98 -5.84 8.17
CA SER A 392 -18.44 -4.46 8.24
C SER A 392 -18.89 -4.16 9.66
N LYS A 393 -18.27 -3.15 10.29
CA LYS A 393 -18.48 -2.80 11.71
C LYS A 393 -18.35 -4.03 12.64
N GLY A 394 -17.36 -4.88 12.37
CA GLY A 394 -17.09 -6.09 13.14
C GLY A 394 -18.04 -7.26 12.88
N SER A 395 -19.03 -7.10 12.01
CA SER A 395 -19.97 -8.15 11.63
C SER A 395 -19.55 -8.79 10.32
N GLU A 396 -19.51 -10.12 10.28
CA GLU A 396 -19.24 -10.87 9.05
C GLU A 396 -20.43 -10.79 8.08
N VAL A 397 -20.22 -10.15 6.93
CA VAL A 397 -21.26 -9.90 5.91
C VAL A 397 -21.06 -10.71 4.62
N TYR A 398 -19.86 -11.23 4.38
CA TYR A 398 -19.55 -12.12 3.25
C TYR A 398 -18.67 -13.28 3.72
N ARG A 399 -18.95 -14.51 3.25
CA ARG A 399 -18.37 -15.77 3.77
C ARG A 399 -17.62 -16.59 2.71
N LYS A 400 -17.12 -15.94 1.66
CA LYS A 400 -16.35 -16.59 0.60
C LYS A 400 -15.08 -15.79 0.34
N ASN A 401 -14.13 -16.44 -0.31
CA ASN A 401 -12.94 -15.83 -0.88
C ASN A 401 -13.31 -14.63 -1.77
N TRP A 402 -12.60 -13.53 -1.58
CA TRP A 402 -12.71 -12.34 -2.40
C TRP A 402 -11.35 -11.66 -2.55
N VAL A 403 -11.22 -10.93 -3.65
CA VAL A 403 -9.99 -10.21 -4.02
C VAL A 403 -10.41 -8.92 -4.73
N ASN A 404 -9.92 -7.77 -4.28
CA ASN A 404 -10.05 -6.49 -4.97
C ASN A 404 -8.86 -5.59 -4.62
N GLY A 405 -7.96 -5.37 -5.59
CA GLY A 405 -6.74 -4.58 -5.36
C GLY A 405 -6.97 -3.10 -5.08
N SER A 406 -8.11 -2.52 -5.47
CA SER A 406 -8.46 -1.16 -5.03
C SER A 406 -8.71 -1.08 -3.52
N LEU A 407 -8.88 -2.21 -2.82
CA LEU A 407 -9.01 -2.27 -1.36
C LEU A 407 -7.73 -2.70 -0.65
N GLN A 408 -6.58 -2.69 -1.34
CA GLN A 408 -5.29 -2.77 -0.67
C GLN A 408 -4.97 -1.40 -0.04
N PHE A 409 -4.84 -1.37 1.28
CA PHE A 409 -4.45 -0.19 2.06
C PHE A 409 -3.00 -0.29 2.51
N ASP A 410 -2.47 0.81 3.03
CA ASP A 410 -1.13 0.85 3.60
C ASP A 410 -1.03 -0.10 4.80
N LEU A 411 0.04 -0.88 4.81
CA LEU A 411 0.38 -1.86 5.85
C LEU A 411 1.74 -1.47 6.45
N PRO A 412 1.98 -1.75 7.75
CA PRO A 412 3.28 -1.51 8.34
C PRO A 412 4.40 -2.19 7.56
N ILE A 413 5.45 -1.44 7.21
CA ILE A 413 6.55 -1.95 6.39
C ILE A 413 7.18 -3.21 7.02
N ASP A 414 7.30 -3.24 8.35
CA ASP A 414 7.92 -4.34 9.09
C ASP A 414 6.94 -5.49 9.44
N LEU A 415 5.71 -5.47 8.90
CA LEU A 415 4.67 -6.47 9.17
C LEU A 415 5.12 -7.92 8.96
N HIS A 416 6.02 -8.15 8.00
CA HIS A 416 6.51 -9.48 7.63
C HIS A 416 7.98 -9.73 8.02
N ARG A 417 8.65 -8.78 8.67
CA ARG A 417 9.98 -9.00 9.23
C ARG A 417 9.87 -10.02 10.37
N LYS A 418 10.87 -10.91 10.45
CA LYS A 418 11.06 -11.84 11.57
C LYS A 418 12.19 -11.29 12.43
N ASP A 419 12.00 -11.28 13.75
CA ASP A 419 12.93 -10.91 14.85
C ASP A 419 12.23 -9.91 15.80
N LYS A 420 12.39 -9.84 17.13
CA LYS A 420 13.05 -10.65 18.19
C LYS A 420 11.98 -10.93 19.28
N ASN A 421 12.38 -11.45 20.43
CA ASN A 421 11.48 -11.72 21.56
C ASN A 421 10.66 -10.48 22.01
N GLY A 422 9.49 -10.67 22.62
CA GLY A 422 8.60 -9.56 23.05
C GLY A 422 7.34 -9.41 22.18
N LEU A 423 7.13 -8.23 21.61
CA LEU A 423 6.02 -7.96 20.69
C LEU A 423 6.14 -8.78 19.41
N GLN A 424 5.02 -9.38 19.02
CA GLN A 424 4.85 -10.14 17.79
C GLN A 424 3.60 -9.65 17.08
N TRP A 425 3.68 -9.47 15.76
CA TRP A 425 2.59 -8.96 14.95
C TRP A 425 2.33 -9.82 13.72
N ALA A 426 1.07 -9.84 13.28
CA ALA A 426 0.65 -10.49 12.05
C ALA A 426 -0.71 -9.95 11.60
N LEU A 427 -1.11 -10.21 10.35
CA LEU A 427 -2.50 -10.04 9.95
C LEU A 427 -3.34 -11.25 10.39
N ASP A 428 -4.42 -11.00 11.12
CA ASP A 428 -5.43 -11.99 11.43
C ASP A 428 -6.57 -11.88 10.42
N LYS A 429 -6.76 -12.94 9.61
CA LYS A 429 -7.83 -13.05 8.60
C LYS A 429 -9.11 -13.72 9.14
N SER A 430 -9.13 -14.11 10.41
CA SER A 430 -10.28 -14.77 11.05
C SER A 430 -11.30 -13.79 11.65
N ASP A 431 -10.88 -12.54 11.88
CA ASP A 431 -11.67 -11.46 12.47
C ASP A 431 -11.21 -10.12 11.87
N ALA A 432 -12.12 -9.15 11.75
CA ALA A 432 -11.80 -7.80 11.29
C ALA A 432 -12.91 -6.82 11.70
N PHE A 433 -12.62 -5.52 11.70
CA PHE A 433 -13.65 -4.49 11.85
C PHE A 433 -14.25 -4.11 10.48
N HIS A 434 -13.38 -3.81 9.52
CA HIS A 434 -13.70 -3.63 8.10
C HIS A 434 -12.78 -4.48 7.24
N GLY A 435 -13.26 -4.95 6.09
CA GLY A 435 -12.42 -5.69 5.13
C GLY A 435 -12.23 -7.16 5.50
N GLY A 436 -11.06 -7.71 5.17
CA GLY A 436 -10.77 -9.15 5.26
C GLY A 436 -9.76 -9.55 6.33
N ALA A 437 -9.16 -8.58 7.03
CA ALA A 437 -8.16 -8.82 8.05
C ALA A 437 -8.10 -7.66 9.07
N CYS A 438 -7.43 -7.90 10.19
CA CYS A 438 -6.99 -6.87 11.13
C CYS A 438 -5.53 -7.10 11.54
N LEU A 439 -4.89 -6.09 12.14
CA LEU A 439 -3.55 -6.26 12.72
C LEU A 439 -3.67 -6.91 14.09
N GLU A 440 -3.08 -8.08 14.27
CA GLU A 440 -2.94 -8.78 15.54
C GLU A 440 -1.58 -8.51 16.15
N ILE A 441 -1.53 -8.16 17.44
CA ILE A 441 -0.31 -7.93 18.21
C ILE A 441 -0.38 -8.73 19.52
N LYS A 442 0.64 -9.54 19.77
CA LYS A 442 0.84 -10.34 20.98
C LYS A 442 2.10 -9.90 21.68
N TYR A 443 2.12 -10.05 22.99
CA TYR A 443 3.35 -9.99 23.76
C TYR A 443 3.69 -11.39 24.29
N SER A 444 4.87 -11.89 23.93
CA SER A 444 5.39 -13.17 24.42
C SER A 444 6.56 -12.93 25.37
N GLU A 445 6.32 -13.19 26.65
CA GLU A 445 7.39 -13.22 27.66
C GLU A 445 8.34 -14.40 27.39
N ILE A 446 9.65 -14.16 27.36
CA ILE A 446 10.61 -15.26 27.43
C ILE A 446 10.78 -15.64 28.89
N LYS A 447 10.59 -16.92 29.18
CA LYS A 447 10.94 -17.52 30.47
C LYS A 447 12.05 -18.54 30.26
N ASP A 448 13.00 -18.60 31.19
CA ASP A 448 14.00 -19.66 31.21
C ASP A 448 13.37 -21.01 31.61
N GLU A 449 14.18 -22.07 31.64
CA GLU A 449 13.76 -23.42 32.03
C GLU A 449 13.22 -23.53 33.47
N ASN A 450 13.52 -22.54 34.31
CA ASN A 450 13.07 -22.45 35.70
C ASN A 450 11.86 -21.51 35.86
N GLY A 451 11.37 -20.91 34.76
CA GLY A 451 10.22 -20.02 34.74
C GLY A 451 10.52 -18.55 35.06
N TYR A 452 11.79 -18.16 35.20
CA TYR A 452 12.20 -16.76 35.42
C TYR A 452 12.15 -15.97 34.12
N GLN A 453 11.66 -14.74 34.18
CA GLN A 453 11.68 -13.83 33.04
C GLN A 453 13.12 -13.49 32.67
N ILE A 454 13.47 -13.70 31.40
CA ILE A 454 14.78 -13.29 30.88
C ILE A 454 14.68 -11.81 30.49
N PHE A 455 15.16 -10.93 31.35
CA PHE A 455 15.37 -9.52 31.01
C PHE A 455 16.59 -9.44 30.08
N ASN A 456 16.35 -9.34 28.78
CA ASN A 456 17.39 -9.10 27.80
C ASN A 456 17.10 -7.79 27.06
N ASN A 457 18.15 -7.04 26.72
CA ASN A 457 18.10 -5.84 25.86
C ASN A 457 17.58 -6.13 24.42
N GLN A 458 17.14 -7.36 24.16
CA GLN A 458 16.55 -7.83 22.91
C GLN A 458 15.02 -7.94 22.93
N MET A 459 14.35 -7.57 24.04
CA MET A 459 12.87 -7.54 24.07
C MET A 459 12.32 -6.36 23.29
N VAL A 460 11.58 -6.65 22.22
CA VAL A 460 10.84 -5.66 21.43
C VAL A 460 9.60 -5.25 22.22
N SER A 461 9.54 -3.98 22.63
CA SER A 461 8.39 -3.37 23.31
C SER A 461 7.73 -2.28 22.49
N ASP A 462 8.23 -2.02 21.28
CA ASP A 462 7.77 -0.99 20.35
C ASP A 462 7.66 -1.56 18.94
N PHE A 463 6.56 -1.29 18.26
CA PHE A 463 6.32 -1.64 16.87
C PHE A 463 5.83 -0.42 16.09
N THR A 464 6.66 0.05 15.16
CA THR A 464 6.31 1.14 14.24
C THR A 464 5.20 0.67 13.30
N LEU A 465 4.04 1.30 13.39
CA LEU A 465 2.94 1.08 12.45
C LEU A 465 3.22 1.81 11.14
N PHE A 466 3.47 3.12 11.23
CA PHE A 466 3.54 4.00 10.06
C PHE A 466 4.54 5.13 10.32
N ASN A 467 5.25 5.53 9.27
CA ASN A 467 6.14 6.69 9.30
C ASN A 467 5.48 7.85 8.57
N PHE A 468 5.66 9.06 9.08
CA PHE A 468 5.10 10.28 8.53
C PHE A 468 6.21 11.31 8.35
N THR A 469 6.00 12.22 7.42
CA THR A 469 6.73 13.48 7.37
C THR A 469 5.72 14.50 6.89
N LYS A 470 4.75 14.80 7.77
CA LYS A 470 3.57 15.58 7.41
C LYS A 470 3.32 16.72 8.37
N GLU A 471 3.33 17.93 7.83
CA GLU A 471 2.99 19.14 8.56
C GLU A 471 1.49 19.23 8.84
N CYS A 472 1.16 19.55 10.08
CA CYS A 472 -0.18 19.90 10.53
C CYS A 472 -0.34 21.42 10.52
N HIS A 473 -1.32 21.93 9.77
CA HIS A 473 -1.66 23.35 9.73
C HIS A 473 -2.44 23.81 10.97
N PHE A 474 -2.96 22.86 11.74
CA PHE A 474 -3.76 23.11 12.93
C PHE A 474 -3.03 22.60 14.17
N PRO A 475 -3.19 23.28 15.33
CA PRO A 475 -2.64 22.80 16.60
C PRO A 475 -3.36 21.55 17.12
N THR A 476 -4.48 21.19 16.50
CA THR A 476 -5.26 20.01 16.86
C THR A 476 -4.94 18.84 15.92
N VAL A 477 -4.61 17.69 16.51
CA VAL A 477 -4.47 16.41 15.80
C VAL A 477 -5.46 15.43 16.39
N ASN A 478 -6.31 14.85 15.54
CA ASN A 478 -7.29 13.87 15.95
C ASN A 478 -6.84 12.46 15.56
N VAL A 479 -7.12 11.49 16.42
CA VAL A 479 -6.75 10.10 16.21
C VAL A 479 -7.97 9.22 16.45
N LYS A 480 -8.25 8.33 15.52
CA LYS A 480 -9.29 7.31 15.63
C LYS A 480 -8.67 5.92 15.59
N VAL A 481 -8.99 5.07 16.55
CA VAL A 481 -8.50 3.70 16.63
C VAL A 481 -9.65 2.78 17.02
N THR A 482 -9.91 1.74 16.22
CA THR A 482 -10.85 0.68 16.58
C THR A 482 -10.10 -0.60 16.89
N TYR A 483 -10.27 -1.15 18.10
CA TYR A 483 -9.48 -2.28 18.58
C TYR A 483 -10.29 -3.27 19.43
N LYS A 484 -9.71 -4.46 19.61
CA LYS A 484 -10.12 -5.51 20.55
C LYS A 484 -8.93 -5.85 21.46
N LEU A 485 -9.16 -5.90 22.77
CA LEU A 485 -8.15 -6.33 23.73
C LEU A 485 -8.76 -7.32 24.72
N ASN A 486 -8.17 -8.52 24.83
CA ASN A 486 -8.72 -9.65 25.59
C ASN A 486 -8.38 -9.65 27.09
N HIS A 487 -7.39 -8.87 27.54
CA HIS A 487 -6.82 -9.04 28.89
C HIS A 487 -6.61 -7.70 29.60
N LYS A 488 -6.65 -7.70 30.95
CA LYS A 488 -6.17 -6.61 31.81
C LYS A 488 -4.80 -6.99 32.37
N THR A 489 -3.74 -6.42 31.82
CA THR A 489 -2.34 -6.69 32.22
C THR A 489 -1.82 -5.62 33.18
N LYS A 490 -0.71 -5.90 33.88
CA LYS A 490 0.04 -4.87 34.64
C LYS A 490 0.68 -3.84 33.70
N SER A 491 1.16 -4.29 32.55
CA SER A 491 1.62 -3.46 31.43
C SER A 491 0.44 -3.08 30.53
N THR A 492 0.52 -1.96 29.83
CA THR A 492 -0.59 -1.45 29.02
C THR A 492 -0.14 -1.29 27.57
N PHE A 493 -0.93 -1.78 26.61
CA PHE A 493 -0.72 -1.44 25.20
C PHE A 493 -1.03 0.04 24.98
N LYS A 494 -0.17 0.77 24.27
CA LYS A 494 -0.37 2.19 23.97
C LYS A 494 -0.20 2.43 22.47
N ILE A 495 -1.03 3.29 21.91
CA ILE A 495 -0.77 3.90 20.60
C ILE A 495 -0.03 5.21 20.86
N LYS A 496 1.15 5.38 20.24
CA LYS A 496 1.96 6.60 20.36
C LYS A 496 2.17 7.22 18.99
N ILE A 497 1.77 8.48 18.83
CA ILE A 497 2.01 9.27 17.62
C ILE A 497 3.12 10.27 17.93
N LYS A 498 4.30 10.06 17.35
CA LYS A 498 5.45 10.96 17.49
C LYS A 498 5.25 12.18 16.61
N TYR A 499 5.49 13.35 17.20
CA TYR A 499 5.53 14.62 16.48
C TYR A 499 6.76 15.42 16.91
N ILE A 500 7.18 16.32 16.04
CA ILE A 500 8.17 17.35 16.34
C ILE A 500 7.55 18.73 16.13
N ILE A 501 8.11 19.72 16.82
CA ILE A 501 7.83 21.13 16.60
C ILE A 501 9.06 21.73 15.94
N GLU A 502 8.88 22.19 14.72
CA GLU A 502 9.90 22.92 13.97
C GLU A 502 9.67 24.41 14.10
N ARG A 503 10.71 25.18 14.43
CA ARG A 503 10.71 26.64 14.31
C ARG A 503 11.31 27.03 12.97
N ARG A 504 10.58 27.81 12.17
CA ARG A 504 11.01 28.27 10.85
C ARG A 504 11.02 29.80 10.80
N PHE A 505 12.20 30.39 11.02
CA PHE A 505 12.39 31.84 10.93
C PHE A 505 13.53 32.19 9.98
N ARG A 506 14.79 31.92 10.37
CA ARG A 506 15.98 32.05 9.49
C ARG A 506 16.49 30.70 8.99
N SER A 507 16.29 29.65 9.78
CA SER A 507 16.56 28.25 9.47
C SER A 507 15.44 27.41 10.07
N VAL A 508 15.32 26.15 9.62
CA VAL A 508 14.43 25.15 10.21
C VAL A 508 15.16 24.48 11.36
N GLN A 509 14.61 24.55 12.57
CA GLN A 509 15.17 23.92 13.76
C GLN A 509 14.09 23.12 14.50
N THR A 510 14.38 21.87 14.82
CA THR A 510 13.55 21.09 15.75
C THR A 510 13.75 21.63 17.16
N VAL A 511 12.70 22.18 17.76
CA VAL A 511 12.77 22.79 19.10
C VAL A 511 12.15 21.93 20.19
N ARG A 512 11.19 21.07 19.84
CA ARG A 512 10.53 20.14 20.76
C ARG A 512 10.15 18.85 20.03
N THR A 513 10.14 17.76 20.78
CA THR A 513 9.64 16.46 20.35
C THR A 513 8.62 15.99 21.38
N GLY A 514 7.57 15.32 20.91
CA GLY A 514 6.59 14.75 21.81
C GLY A 514 5.82 13.58 21.21
N TYR A 515 4.96 13.00 22.04
CA TYR A 515 4.11 11.87 21.71
C TYR A 515 2.68 12.15 22.12
N LEU A 516 1.74 11.93 21.21
CA LEU A 516 0.32 11.79 21.51
C LEU A 516 0.10 10.33 21.92
N THR A 517 -0.31 10.09 23.17
CA THR A 517 -0.38 8.74 23.74
C THR A 517 -1.81 8.36 24.07
N ILE A 518 -2.27 7.21 23.55
CA ILE A 518 -3.58 6.61 23.82
C ILE A 518 -3.38 5.25 24.49
N PRO A 519 -3.58 5.14 25.82
CA PRO A 519 -3.61 3.85 26.51
C PRO A 519 -4.80 3.00 26.08
N LEU A 520 -4.57 1.73 25.75
CA LEU A 520 -5.60 0.80 25.32
C LEU A 520 -6.06 -0.08 26.48
N LEU A 521 -7.35 -0.02 26.78
CA LEU A 521 -7.99 -0.75 27.87
C LEU A 521 -8.57 -2.08 27.38
N SER A 522 -8.67 -3.05 28.29
CA SER A 522 -9.35 -4.31 27.96
C SER A 522 -10.79 -4.05 27.49
N THR A 523 -11.12 -4.51 26.29
CA THR A 523 -12.46 -4.37 25.70
C THR A 523 -13.31 -5.62 25.92
N SER A 524 -12.84 -6.56 26.75
CA SER A 524 -13.42 -7.89 26.92
C SER A 524 -13.60 -8.63 25.58
N GLY A 525 -12.67 -8.42 24.64
CA GLY A 525 -12.70 -9.05 23.32
C GLY A 525 -13.75 -8.51 22.35
N LYS A 526 -14.40 -7.37 22.64
CA LYS A 526 -15.33 -6.69 21.72
C LYS A 526 -14.65 -5.55 20.98
N TRP A 527 -15.09 -5.26 19.75
CA TRP A 527 -14.62 -4.09 19.02
C TRP A 527 -15.05 -2.82 19.76
N PHE A 528 -14.09 -1.92 19.99
CA PHE A 528 -14.29 -0.64 20.64
C PHE A 528 -13.52 0.44 19.88
N THR A 529 -14.15 1.59 19.68
CA THR A 529 -13.56 2.72 18.95
C THR A 529 -13.23 3.83 19.94
N VAL A 530 -12.00 4.31 19.87
CA VAL A 530 -11.52 5.51 20.56
C VAL A 530 -11.32 6.60 19.52
N GLU A 531 -11.87 7.79 19.79
CA GLU A 531 -11.64 9.00 19.02
C GLU A 531 -11.14 10.08 19.98
N GLU A 532 -9.92 10.56 19.76
CA GLU A 532 -9.23 11.48 20.67
C GLU A 532 -8.72 12.70 19.92
N SER A 533 -8.90 13.87 20.51
CA SER A 533 -8.44 15.15 19.98
C SER A 533 -7.33 15.70 20.86
N PHE A 534 -6.12 15.79 20.30
CA PHE A 534 -4.96 16.33 21.00
C PHE A 534 -4.73 17.78 20.60
N GLN A 535 -4.61 18.66 21.59
CA GLN A 535 -4.23 20.05 21.39
C GLN A 535 -2.74 20.22 21.72
N ILE A 536 -1.93 20.49 20.70
CA ILE A 536 -0.49 20.72 20.84
C ILE A 536 -0.25 22.22 21.01
N ASN A 537 0.52 22.59 22.04
CA ASN A 537 0.77 23.98 22.37
C ASN A 537 1.94 24.54 21.56
N LEU A 538 1.65 25.47 20.66
CA LEU A 538 2.64 26.27 19.93
C LEU A 538 3.00 27.52 20.74
N GLN A 539 4.28 27.81 20.91
CA GLN A 539 4.74 28.97 21.70
C GLN A 539 4.85 30.24 20.86
N THR A 540 5.03 30.11 19.55
CA THR A 540 5.21 31.24 18.64
C THR A 540 4.48 30.99 17.31
N SER A 541 4.24 32.06 16.54
CA SER A 541 3.66 31.97 15.20
C SER A 541 4.58 31.35 14.13
N HIS A 542 5.84 31.07 14.49
CA HIS A 542 6.83 30.46 13.59
C HIS A 542 7.08 28.98 13.91
N GLU A 543 6.27 28.39 14.79
CA GLU A 543 6.34 26.98 15.15
C GLU A 543 5.29 26.17 14.37
N TYR A 544 5.73 25.03 13.83
CA TYR A 544 4.93 24.14 13.00
C TYR A 544 5.01 22.72 13.56
N ILE A 545 3.88 22.02 13.57
CA ILE A 545 3.81 20.62 14.02
C ILE A 545 4.08 19.74 12.81
N VAL A 546 5.01 18.80 12.94
CA VAL A 546 5.27 17.77 11.93
C VAL A 546 5.09 16.40 12.56
N LEU A 547 4.18 15.60 12.00
CA LEU A 547 4.00 14.20 12.38
C LEU A 547 5.17 13.37 11.82
N GLU A 548 5.71 12.50 12.65
CA GLU A 548 6.90 11.69 12.33
C GLU A 548 6.59 10.20 12.25
N SER A 549 5.80 9.64 13.16
CA SER A 549 5.50 8.20 13.16
C SER A 549 4.36 7.82 14.11
N ALA A 550 3.75 6.67 13.88
CA ALA A 550 2.79 6.04 14.79
C ALA A 550 3.29 4.66 15.19
N HIS A 551 3.12 4.32 16.46
CA HIS A 551 3.70 3.15 17.11
C HIS A 551 2.70 2.45 18.01
N VAL A 552 2.89 1.14 18.19
CA VAL A 552 2.27 0.36 19.28
C VAL A 552 3.35 0.00 20.28
N THR A 553 3.20 0.43 21.53
CA THR A 553 4.10 0.03 22.62
C THR A 553 3.41 -0.86 23.63
N TYR A 554 4.21 -1.65 24.35
CA TYR A 554 3.77 -2.45 25.50
C TYR A 554 4.78 -2.32 26.64
N ASP A 555 4.41 -1.53 27.65
CA ASP A 555 5.29 -1.17 28.77
C ASP A 555 4.52 -1.15 30.11
N GLU A 556 5.24 -1.31 31.23
CA GLU A 556 4.68 -1.15 32.58
C GLU A 556 4.37 0.32 32.88
N ASP A 557 3.18 0.59 33.43
CA ASP A 557 2.83 1.94 33.88
C ASP A 557 3.67 2.31 35.12
N ARG A 558 4.71 3.12 34.92
CA ARG A 558 5.55 3.67 36.00
C ARG A 558 4.85 4.76 36.81
N SER A 559 3.71 5.29 36.35
CA SER A 559 2.92 6.29 37.08
C SER A 559 1.86 5.60 37.92
N ALA A 560 2.04 5.59 39.24
CA ALA A 560 1.08 5.10 40.22
C ALA A 560 -0.23 5.92 40.30
N ASP A 561 -0.40 6.96 39.46
CA ASP A 561 -1.56 7.83 39.49
C ASP A 561 -2.54 7.57 38.34
N SER A 562 -3.74 7.20 38.77
CA SER A 562 -4.87 6.74 37.99
C SER A 562 -5.50 7.85 37.16
N PHE A 563 -5.22 7.94 35.87
CA PHE A 563 -6.24 8.27 34.86
C PHE A 563 -5.81 7.68 33.52
N PHE A 564 -6.46 6.58 33.10
CA PHE A 564 -6.37 6.02 31.74
C PHE A 564 -7.06 6.96 30.73
N ARG A 565 -6.59 8.21 30.64
CA ARG A 565 -6.98 9.19 29.64
C ARG A 565 -5.84 9.33 28.65
N SER A 566 -6.15 9.72 27.43
CA SER A 566 -5.15 10.08 26.44
C SER A 566 -4.39 11.33 26.88
N TYR A 567 -3.08 11.39 26.62
CA TYR A 567 -2.21 12.48 27.10
C TYR A 567 -1.07 12.79 26.13
N ILE A 568 -0.47 13.97 26.28
CA ILE A 568 0.72 14.40 25.55
C ILE A 568 1.94 14.24 26.47
N VAL A 569 3.01 13.64 25.94
CA VAL A 569 4.34 13.61 26.57
C VAL A 569 5.27 14.46 25.71
N GLU A 570 5.85 15.52 26.25
CA GLU A 570 6.91 16.28 25.60
C GLU A 570 8.25 15.92 26.25
N ASP A 571 9.28 15.69 25.45
CA ASP A 571 10.64 15.52 25.97
C ASP A 571 11.08 16.85 26.59
N SER A 572 11.60 16.81 27.83
CA SER A 572 12.15 18.01 28.48
C SER A 572 13.22 18.63 27.59
N ALA A 573 12.96 19.86 27.13
CA ALA A 573 13.66 20.59 26.07
C ALA A 573 15.12 20.16 25.84
N ILE A 574 15.45 19.79 24.60
CA ILE A 574 16.83 19.82 24.10
C ILE A 574 17.22 21.29 24.00
N THR A 575 17.61 21.90 25.11
CA THR A 575 18.39 23.14 25.07
C THR A 575 19.77 22.75 24.54
N SER A 576 19.95 22.78 23.23
CA SER A 576 21.28 22.81 22.65
C SER A 576 21.95 24.11 23.09
N VAL A 577 22.73 24.05 24.16
CA VAL A 577 23.75 25.05 24.45
C VAL A 577 24.79 24.88 23.34
N ILE A 578 24.82 25.81 22.40
CA ILE A 578 26.01 26.06 21.60
C ILE A 578 26.35 27.52 21.83
N ASP A 579 27.29 27.76 22.72
CA ASP A 579 28.32 28.77 22.48
C ASP A 579 29.67 28.15 22.85
N ASN A 580 30.60 28.32 21.93
CA ASN A 580 31.99 27.89 21.90
C ASN A 580 32.69 27.81 23.27
N GLU A 581 33.35 26.69 23.56
CA GLU A 581 34.71 26.72 24.12
C GLU A 581 35.45 25.42 23.81
N GLU A 582 36.68 25.59 23.28
CA GLU A 582 37.67 24.55 23.07
C GLU A 582 38.00 23.87 24.40
N TYR A 583 37.97 22.53 24.44
CA TYR A 583 38.71 21.76 25.44
C TYR A 583 39.50 20.64 24.77
N GLU A 584 40.50 21.04 23.98
CA GLU A 584 41.78 20.33 24.01
C GLU A 584 42.45 20.62 25.36
N LYS A 585 42.74 19.54 26.11
CA LYS A 585 43.69 19.38 27.24
C LYS A 585 43.02 18.79 28.47
N LEU A 586 43.08 17.46 28.55
CA LEU A 586 43.63 16.75 29.71
C LEU A 586 43.85 15.27 29.34
N ILE A 587 44.84 15.04 28.49
CA ILE A 587 45.60 13.79 28.52
C ILE A 587 46.72 14.00 29.54
N ASN A 588 46.60 13.36 30.70
CA ASN A 588 47.67 12.62 31.39
C ASN A 588 47.32 12.37 32.86
N SER A 589 46.97 11.11 33.16
CA SER A 589 47.67 10.32 34.17
C SER A 589 47.25 8.86 34.05
N GLU A 590 48.06 8.11 33.31
CA GLU A 590 48.59 6.80 33.68
C GLU A 590 47.96 6.00 34.86
N ILE A 591 47.71 4.71 34.55
CA ILE A 591 47.75 3.51 35.42
C ILE A 591 46.43 3.13 36.15
N TYR A 592 45.73 2.11 35.66
CA TYR A 592 45.77 0.72 36.17
C TYR A 592 45.04 -0.23 35.21
N ASN A 593 45.73 -1.32 34.85
CA ASN A 593 45.15 -2.54 34.28
C ASN A 593 44.67 -3.46 35.41
N ASP A 594 43.77 -4.37 35.02
CA ASP A 594 43.27 -5.57 35.73
C ASP A 594 42.34 -5.32 36.93
N ASP A 595 41.09 -5.78 36.82
CA ASP A 595 40.71 -7.08 37.37
C ASP A 595 39.28 -7.48 36.90
N GLU A 596 39.14 -8.78 36.65
CA GLU A 596 37.90 -9.52 36.44
C GLU A 596 37.04 -9.52 37.74
N ASP A 597 35.77 -9.94 37.61
CA ASP A 597 34.78 -10.19 38.68
C ASP A 597 33.84 -9.02 39.07
N GLU A 598 32.75 -8.84 38.30
CA GLU A 598 31.53 -8.19 38.80
C GLU A 598 30.58 -9.24 39.41
N ASP A 599 30.71 -9.42 40.73
CA ASP A 599 29.73 -10.08 41.58
C ASP A 599 28.43 -9.26 41.68
N TRP A 600 27.30 -9.90 41.37
CA TRP A 600 25.97 -9.32 41.53
C TRP A 600 25.60 -9.14 43.01
N ILE A 601 25.16 -7.94 43.37
CA ILE A 601 24.53 -7.67 44.68
C ILE A 601 23.06 -8.11 44.62
N LEU A 602 22.75 -9.24 45.26
CA LEU A 602 21.39 -9.63 45.63
C LEU A 602 20.94 -8.82 46.84
N VAL A 603 19.89 -8.00 46.68
CA VAL A 603 19.17 -7.37 47.80
C VAL A 603 17.93 -8.23 48.12
N PRO A 604 17.85 -8.90 49.28
CA PRO A 604 16.63 -9.59 49.69
C PRO A 604 15.62 -8.58 50.25
N SER A 605 14.40 -8.58 49.73
CA SER A 605 13.27 -7.92 50.39
C SER A 605 12.59 -8.90 51.37
N ASP A 606 12.64 -8.48 52.63
CA ASP A 606 11.63 -8.64 53.68
C ASP A 606 11.28 -10.05 54.19
N VAL A 607 12.06 -10.39 55.21
CA VAL A 607 11.65 -10.97 56.49
C VAL A 607 10.16 -10.83 56.82
N SER A 608 9.45 -11.96 56.89
CA SER A 608 8.32 -12.14 57.80
C SER A 608 8.66 -13.22 58.83
N ILE A 609 8.90 -12.79 60.07
CA ILE A 609 9.07 -13.63 61.25
C ILE A 609 7.70 -14.14 61.69
N SER A 610 7.52 -15.46 61.75
CA SER A 610 6.70 -16.10 62.81
C SER A 610 7.12 -17.55 63.01
N SER A 611 8.00 -17.71 64.00
CA SER A 611 8.13 -18.78 65.00
C SER A 611 7.45 -20.15 64.84
N SER A 612 8.32 -21.15 65.00
CA SER A 612 8.26 -22.31 65.92
C SER A 612 7.47 -23.57 65.56
N GLU A 613 8.26 -24.65 65.42
CA GLU A 613 8.12 -25.97 66.04
C GLU A 613 6.90 -26.84 65.64
N SER A 614 7.00 -28.15 65.38
CA SER A 614 8.07 -29.15 65.48
C SER A 614 7.55 -30.49 64.90
N GLN A 615 8.46 -31.44 64.71
CA GLN A 615 8.24 -32.90 64.59
C GLN A 615 7.60 -33.42 63.28
N SER A 616 7.86 -34.63 62.78
CA SER A 616 8.97 -35.58 62.81
C SER A 616 8.52 -36.75 61.91
N ASN A 617 9.49 -37.44 61.33
CA ASN A 617 9.49 -38.87 61.00
C ASN A 617 8.62 -39.45 59.86
N ASP A 618 9.38 -40.03 58.92
CA ASP A 618 9.33 -41.43 58.49
C ASP A 618 8.18 -41.96 57.62
N SER A 619 8.58 -42.15 56.36
CA SER A 619 8.78 -43.47 55.75
C SER A 619 7.59 -44.27 55.21
N LYS A 620 7.86 -44.82 54.01
CA LYS A 620 7.43 -46.09 53.42
C LYS A 620 6.08 -46.19 52.68
N THR A 621 6.23 -46.17 51.35
CA THR A 621 6.00 -47.32 50.44
C THR A 621 4.61 -47.99 50.44
N GLN A 622 3.83 -47.66 49.40
CA GLN A 622 3.33 -48.59 48.37
C GLN A 622 2.44 -49.78 48.81
N TYR A 623 1.14 -49.77 48.47
CA TYR A 623 0.59 -50.49 47.29
C TYR A 623 -0.96 -50.67 47.32
N LEU A 624 -1.55 -50.49 46.13
CA LEU A 624 -2.73 -51.16 45.53
C LEU A 624 -4.15 -51.01 46.16
N GLY A 625 -5.14 -50.58 45.35
CA GLY A 625 -6.54 -50.93 45.59
C GLY A 625 -7.64 -50.02 45.02
N ARG A 626 -7.99 -50.23 43.75
CA ARG A 626 -9.19 -49.81 42.98
C ARG A 626 -10.45 -49.30 43.73
N LYS A 627 -10.93 -48.13 43.24
CA LYS A 627 -12.31 -47.79 42.75
C LYS A 627 -13.52 -47.98 43.69
N LEU A 628 -14.17 -46.88 44.12
CA LEU A 628 -15.41 -46.29 43.53
C LEU A 628 -16.22 -45.38 44.50
N PHE A 629 -16.78 -44.30 43.91
CA PHE A 629 -17.89 -43.41 44.32
C PHE A 629 -17.69 -42.27 45.34
N GLY A 630 -18.03 -41.05 44.90
CA GLY A 630 -18.56 -39.99 45.79
C GLY A 630 -18.01 -38.57 45.63
N ASN A 631 -17.98 -37.98 44.43
CA ASN A 631 -17.65 -36.55 44.27
C ASN A 631 -18.78 -35.68 44.85
N LYS A 632 -18.58 -35.15 46.07
CA LYS A 632 -19.23 -33.92 46.53
C LYS A 632 -18.38 -32.73 46.10
N SER A 633 -19.04 -31.81 45.43
CA SER A 633 -18.54 -30.54 44.90
C SER A 633 -17.93 -29.65 45.98
N THR A 634 -16.67 -29.28 45.79
CA THR A 634 -16.08 -28.03 46.29
C THR A 634 -15.85 -27.10 45.09
N PRO A 635 -16.13 -25.80 45.22
CA PRO A 635 -16.08 -24.87 44.10
C PRO A 635 -14.62 -24.70 43.67
N LYS A 636 -14.27 -25.26 42.51
CA LYS A 636 -13.06 -24.83 41.79
C LYS A 636 -13.31 -23.41 41.32
N THR A 637 -12.74 -22.43 42.03
CA THR A 637 -12.33 -21.17 41.43
C THR A 637 -11.47 -21.52 40.23
N ARG A 638 -12.07 -21.44 39.06
CA ARG A 638 -11.41 -21.60 37.78
C ARG A 638 -10.60 -20.32 37.57
N THR A 639 -9.40 -20.26 38.16
CA THR A 639 -8.36 -19.39 37.63
C THR A 639 -8.12 -19.84 36.20
N LEU A 640 -8.62 -19.05 35.24
CA LEU A 640 -8.25 -19.17 33.84
C LEU A 640 -6.73 -19.08 33.79
N GLU A 641 -6.06 -20.20 33.46
CA GLU A 641 -4.66 -20.18 33.04
C GLU A 641 -4.53 -19.12 31.94
N GLY A 642 -3.70 -18.11 32.22
CA GLY A 642 -3.74 -16.81 31.55
C GLY A 642 -3.35 -16.89 30.09
N THR A 643 -4.31 -16.63 29.20
CA THR A 643 -4.01 -16.34 27.79
C THR A 643 -3.19 -15.06 27.72
N ALA A 644 -2.07 -15.09 26.98
CA ALA A 644 -1.24 -13.92 26.72
C ALA A 644 -2.06 -12.71 26.22
N PRO A 645 -1.64 -11.47 26.54
CA PRO A 645 -2.34 -10.28 26.09
C PRO A 645 -2.32 -10.21 24.55
N LEU A 646 -3.52 -10.04 23.99
CA LEU A 646 -3.78 -10.06 22.56
C LEU A 646 -4.56 -8.81 22.16
N LEU A 647 -3.89 -7.93 21.44
CA LEU A 647 -4.47 -6.75 20.81
C LEU A 647 -4.80 -7.06 19.35
N ARG A 648 -6.00 -6.67 18.89
CA ARG A 648 -6.32 -6.58 17.47
C ARG A 648 -6.71 -5.14 17.14
N ILE A 649 -6.13 -4.56 16.09
CA ILE A 649 -6.46 -3.23 15.59
C ILE A 649 -7.17 -3.40 14.24
N GLY A 650 -8.44 -3.01 14.19
CA GLY A 650 -9.30 -3.17 13.01
C GLY A 650 -9.27 -1.97 12.06
N GLU A 651 -9.00 -0.77 12.58
CA GLU A 651 -8.74 0.43 11.79
C GLU A 651 -7.99 1.48 12.61
N PHE A 652 -7.27 2.35 11.90
CA PHE A 652 -6.49 3.44 12.45
C PHE A 652 -6.55 4.66 11.53
N ALA A 653 -6.74 5.84 12.11
CA ALA A 653 -6.72 7.09 11.37
C ALA A 653 -6.09 8.24 12.15
N ILE A 654 -5.43 9.15 11.41
CA ILE A 654 -4.96 10.45 11.91
C ILE A 654 -5.59 11.54 11.05
N ILE A 655 -6.17 12.55 11.68
CA ILE A 655 -6.89 13.63 11.02
C ILE A 655 -6.34 14.98 11.52
N SER A 656 -5.76 15.75 10.61
CA SER A 656 -5.44 17.17 10.86
C SER A 656 -6.46 18.01 10.09
N ALA A 657 -7.44 18.56 10.81
CA ALA A 657 -8.49 19.41 10.26
C ALA A 657 -9.12 20.25 11.38
N ASN A 658 -9.57 21.47 11.06
CA ASN A 658 -10.23 22.35 12.02
C ASN A 658 -11.73 22.06 12.25
N ASN A 659 -12.35 21.29 11.35
CA ASN A 659 -13.79 21.00 11.34
C ASN A 659 -14.10 19.54 11.71
N TYR A 660 -13.12 18.80 12.26
CA TYR A 660 -13.33 17.46 12.81
C TYR A 660 -13.42 17.51 14.34
N PRO A 661 -14.34 16.76 14.98
CA PRO A 661 -15.41 15.96 14.37
C PRO A 661 -16.60 16.84 13.95
N SER A 662 -17.15 16.58 12.76
CA SER A 662 -18.41 17.18 12.30
C SER A 662 -19.26 16.12 11.59
N SER A 663 -20.58 16.17 11.75
CA SER A 663 -21.51 15.24 11.09
C SER A 663 -21.42 15.28 9.56
N ASN A 664 -20.87 16.36 8.99
CA ASN A 664 -20.71 16.55 7.55
C ASN A 664 -19.25 16.59 7.10
N PHE A 665 -18.29 16.10 7.92
CA PHE A 665 -16.85 16.28 7.67
C PHE A 665 -16.39 15.89 6.24
N LEU A 666 -16.84 14.74 5.73
CA LEU A 666 -16.57 14.29 4.35
C LEU A 666 -17.78 14.47 3.40
N ALA A 667 -18.89 15.03 3.90
CA ALA A 667 -20.16 15.20 3.18
C ALA A 667 -20.66 13.93 2.44
N VAL A 668 -20.46 12.74 3.02
CA VAL A 668 -20.94 11.48 2.45
C VAL A 668 -22.40 11.25 2.86
N THR A 669 -23.26 10.95 1.88
CA THR A 669 -24.68 10.65 2.10
C THR A 669 -24.99 9.19 1.80
N SER A 670 -26.02 8.65 2.47
CA SER A 670 -26.56 7.34 2.13
C SER A 670 -27.19 7.34 0.73
N VAL A 671 -27.01 6.24 0.01
CA VAL A 671 -27.64 6.02 -1.31
C VAL A 671 -29.15 5.86 -1.11
N LYS A 672 -29.94 6.66 -1.84
CA LYS A 672 -31.42 6.66 -1.73
C LYS A 672 -32.14 6.19 -3.00
N SER A 673 -31.48 6.24 -4.15
CA SER A 673 -32.02 5.81 -5.44
C SER A 673 -30.98 4.97 -6.18
N ILE A 674 -31.48 3.95 -6.89
CA ILE A 674 -30.69 3.02 -7.68
C ILE A 674 -31.47 2.79 -8.98
N GLU A 675 -30.81 2.98 -10.11
CA GLU A 675 -31.30 2.64 -11.43
C GLU A 675 -30.71 1.29 -11.84
N SER A 676 -31.54 0.41 -12.42
CA SER A 676 -31.12 -0.87 -12.96
C SER A 676 -31.31 -0.91 -14.47
N SER A 677 -30.38 -1.55 -15.17
CA SER A 677 -30.53 -1.89 -16.58
C SER A 677 -30.00 -3.29 -16.84
N ARG A 678 -30.68 -4.06 -17.70
CA ARG A 678 -30.19 -5.37 -18.15
C ARG A 678 -29.20 -5.19 -19.29
N LEU A 679 -28.07 -5.89 -19.20
CA LEU A 679 -27.08 -5.96 -20.29
C LEU A 679 -27.48 -7.05 -21.30
N GLU A 680 -26.96 -6.97 -22.53
CA GLU A 680 -27.28 -7.94 -23.60
C GLU A 680 -26.94 -9.38 -23.15
N GLY A 681 -27.93 -10.28 -23.20
CA GLY A 681 -27.82 -11.66 -22.71
C GLY A 681 -28.67 -12.00 -21.47
N ASP A 682 -29.62 -11.13 -21.09
CA ASP A 682 -30.67 -11.25 -20.06
C ASP A 682 -30.25 -11.58 -18.61
N SER A 683 -29.02 -12.02 -18.36
CA SER A 683 -28.57 -12.53 -17.06
C SER A 683 -27.70 -11.58 -16.24
N LEU A 684 -27.24 -10.46 -16.82
CA LEU A 684 -26.44 -9.45 -16.12
C LEU A 684 -27.26 -8.18 -15.90
N VAL A 685 -27.16 -7.63 -14.69
CA VAL A 685 -27.82 -6.39 -14.30
C VAL A 685 -26.76 -5.38 -13.91
N LEU A 686 -26.78 -4.22 -14.57
CA LEU A 686 -25.99 -3.05 -14.20
C LEU A 686 -26.83 -2.20 -13.23
N LEU A 687 -26.28 -1.98 -12.04
CA LEU A 687 -26.79 -1.06 -11.04
C LEU A 687 -26.01 0.24 -11.15
N ASN A 688 -26.71 1.36 -11.28
CA ASN A 688 -26.16 2.71 -11.25
C ASN A 688 -26.86 3.48 -10.13
N TRP A 689 -26.13 4.24 -9.32
CA TRP A 689 -26.74 5.10 -8.31
C TRP A 689 -26.18 6.51 -8.37
N GLN A 690 -27.05 7.48 -8.09
CA GLN A 690 -26.65 8.87 -8.08
C GLN A 690 -25.83 9.17 -6.82
N VAL A 691 -24.71 9.82 -7.05
CA VAL A 691 -23.91 10.50 -6.03
C VAL A 691 -24.06 11.98 -6.32
N GLY A 692 -24.46 12.79 -5.34
CA GLY A 692 -24.65 14.23 -5.55
C GLY A 692 -23.39 14.90 -6.09
N GLU A 693 -23.51 15.99 -6.85
CA GLU A 693 -22.35 16.75 -7.33
C GLU A 693 -21.44 17.12 -6.16
N GLY A 694 -20.14 16.79 -6.27
CA GLY A 694 -19.14 16.97 -5.19
C GLY A 694 -19.05 15.86 -4.14
N HIS A 695 -19.97 14.89 -4.12
CA HIS A 695 -20.08 13.88 -3.04
C HIS A 695 -19.22 12.61 -3.24
N GLN A 696 -18.37 12.57 -4.28
CA GLN A 696 -17.46 11.43 -4.50
C GLN A 696 -16.14 11.53 -3.72
N LYS A 697 -15.68 12.73 -3.34
CA LYS A 697 -14.34 12.89 -2.74
C LYS A 697 -14.19 12.12 -1.42
N GLY A 698 -15.26 12.01 -0.64
CA GLY A 698 -15.23 11.36 0.67
C GLY A 698 -15.45 9.86 0.67
N VAL A 699 -15.91 9.25 -0.44
CA VAL A 699 -16.24 7.82 -0.46
C VAL A 699 -14.99 7.00 -0.73
N CYS A 700 -14.77 5.98 0.09
CA CYS A 700 -13.69 5.02 -0.07
C CYS A 700 -14.12 3.81 -0.91
N TYR A 701 -15.30 3.25 -0.65
CA TYR A 701 -15.91 2.16 -1.43
C TYR A 701 -17.38 1.96 -1.04
N TYR A 702 -18.08 1.14 -1.82
CA TYR A 702 -19.48 0.75 -1.62
C TYR A 702 -19.59 -0.75 -1.33
N ILE A 703 -20.54 -1.12 -0.48
CA ILE A 703 -20.92 -2.51 -0.22
C ILE A 703 -22.30 -2.77 -0.82
N ILE A 704 -22.39 -3.74 -1.73
CA ILE A 704 -23.60 -4.00 -2.51
C ILE A 704 -24.32 -5.22 -1.95
N TYR A 705 -25.57 -5.03 -1.55
CA TYR A 705 -26.46 -6.06 -1.07
C TYR A 705 -27.57 -6.32 -2.09
N VAL A 706 -27.81 -7.58 -2.42
CA VAL A 706 -28.95 -8.03 -3.22
C VAL A 706 -29.71 -9.08 -2.40
N ASN A 707 -31.01 -8.86 -2.20
CA ASN A 707 -31.88 -9.69 -1.38
C ASN A 707 -31.31 -9.99 0.02
N GLY A 708 -30.65 -8.99 0.62
CA GLY A 708 -30.04 -9.06 1.95
C GLY A 708 -28.65 -9.70 2.01
N ALA A 709 -28.11 -10.21 0.91
CA ALA A 709 -26.78 -10.81 0.85
C ALA A 709 -25.77 -9.88 0.15
N VAL A 710 -24.54 -9.79 0.67
CA VAL A 710 -23.45 -9.09 -0.04
C VAL A 710 -23.10 -9.86 -1.31
N VAL A 711 -23.13 -9.18 -2.45
CA VAL A 711 -22.76 -9.74 -3.76
C VAL A 711 -21.40 -9.25 -4.26
N GLY A 712 -20.91 -8.14 -3.72
CA GLY A 712 -19.58 -7.61 -4.02
C GLY A 712 -19.41 -6.19 -3.52
N LEU A 713 -18.33 -5.57 -3.98
CA LEU A 713 -17.89 -4.23 -3.60
C LEU A 713 -17.64 -3.43 -4.87
N SER A 714 -17.78 -2.10 -4.78
CA SER A 714 -17.40 -1.20 -5.87
C SER A 714 -16.68 0.02 -5.35
N VAL A 715 -15.76 0.55 -6.13
CA VAL A 715 -15.11 1.85 -5.88
C VAL A 715 -15.77 2.97 -6.70
N ALA A 716 -16.56 2.62 -7.72
CA ALA A 716 -17.36 3.53 -8.52
C ALA A 716 -18.84 3.44 -8.09
N PRO A 717 -19.68 4.44 -8.40
CA PRO A 717 -21.11 4.42 -8.07
C PRO A 717 -21.94 3.52 -9.02
N LYS A 718 -21.35 2.38 -9.39
CA LYS A 718 -21.88 1.41 -10.34
C LYS A 718 -21.44 0.01 -9.93
N PHE A 719 -22.25 -1.00 -10.22
CA PHE A 719 -21.90 -2.40 -9.97
C PHE A 719 -22.65 -3.33 -10.91
N ILE A 720 -22.00 -4.40 -11.34
CA ILE A 720 -22.61 -5.42 -12.20
C ILE A 720 -22.70 -6.71 -11.40
N TYR A 721 -23.87 -7.33 -11.41
CA TYR A 721 -24.07 -8.64 -10.83
C TYR A 721 -24.84 -9.55 -11.77
N GLN A 722 -24.69 -10.85 -11.55
CA GLN A 722 -25.43 -11.85 -12.28
C GLN A 722 -26.75 -12.16 -11.55
N ASP A 723 -27.87 -12.05 -12.27
CA ASP A 723 -29.19 -12.42 -11.80
C ASP A 723 -29.31 -13.96 -11.76
N THR A 724 -29.09 -14.53 -10.57
CA THR A 724 -28.91 -15.98 -10.37
C THR A 724 -30.17 -16.81 -10.59
N GLU A 725 -31.36 -16.22 -10.66
CA GLU A 725 -32.59 -16.99 -10.89
C GLU A 725 -32.70 -17.51 -12.34
N LEU A 726 -32.15 -16.78 -13.33
CA LEU A 726 -32.04 -17.24 -14.72
C LEU A 726 -31.03 -18.39 -14.91
N ALA A 727 -29.95 -18.41 -14.12
CA ALA A 727 -28.94 -19.47 -14.18
C ALA A 727 -29.47 -20.83 -13.68
N SER A 728 -30.56 -20.83 -12.89
CA SER A 728 -31.15 -22.02 -12.28
C SER A 728 -32.29 -22.68 -13.09
N GLU A 729 -32.79 -21.99 -14.13
CA GLU A 729 -33.93 -22.46 -14.94
C GLU A 729 -33.63 -23.69 -15.83
N ASN A 730 -32.36 -24.12 -15.90
CA ASN A 730 -31.97 -25.41 -16.50
C ASN A 730 -32.13 -26.63 -15.56
N SER A 731 -32.63 -26.44 -14.33
CA SER A 731 -32.91 -27.55 -13.41
C SER A 731 -34.42 -27.79 -13.24
N ALA A 732 -34.89 -28.98 -13.65
CA ALA A 732 -36.30 -29.35 -13.63
C ALA A 732 -36.96 -29.32 -12.23
N SER A 733 -36.18 -29.25 -11.15
CA SER A 733 -36.66 -29.24 -9.76
C SER A 733 -37.21 -27.87 -9.31
N ALA A 734 -36.74 -26.76 -9.88
CA ALA A 734 -37.14 -25.40 -9.48
C ALA A 734 -38.60 -25.05 -9.86
N ARG A 735 -39.14 -25.70 -10.90
CA ARG A 735 -40.53 -25.46 -11.36
C ARG A 735 -41.62 -25.95 -10.40
N SER A 736 -41.32 -26.88 -9.48
CA SER A 736 -42.36 -27.47 -8.61
C SER A 736 -42.65 -26.64 -7.35
N ASN A 737 -41.66 -25.89 -6.84
CA ASN A 737 -41.83 -25.09 -5.62
C ASN A 737 -42.54 -23.75 -5.89
N TYR A 738 -42.51 -23.24 -7.12
CA TYR A 738 -43.13 -21.96 -7.49
C TYR A 738 -44.67 -22.00 -7.56
N LYS A 739 -45.28 -23.18 -7.79
CA LYS A 739 -46.75 -23.31 -7.84
C LYS A 739 -47.44 -23.31 -6.47
N LYS A 740 -46.70 -23.39 -5.36
CA LYS A 740 -47.27 -23.43 -4.00
C LYS A 740 -47.27 -22.07 -3.28
N SER A 741 -46.61 -21.04 -3.81
CA SER A 741 -46.49 -19.72 -3.15
C SER A 741 -47.51 -18.66 -3.63
N GLY A 742 -48.40 -18.99 -4.58
CA GLY A 742 -49.51 -18.10 -4.94
C GLY A 742 -49.12 -16.77 -5.63
N LEU A 743 -47.88 -16.63 -6.11
CA LEU A 743 -47.50 -15.48 -6.95
C LEU A 743 -47.93 -15.72 -8.41
N GLY A 744 -48.66 -14.75 -8.95
CA GLY A 744 -49.22 -14.76 -10.30
C GLY A 744 -48.16 -14.87 -11.41
N SER A 745 -48.64 -15.33 -12.57
CA SER A 745 -47.88 -15.50 -13.80
C SER A 745 -47.28 -14.19 -14.32
N SER A 746 -45.96 -14.19 -14.54
CA SER A 746 -45.19 -13.36 -15.47
C SER A 746 -45.54 -11.86 -15.61
N SER A 747 -44.96 -11.02 -14.74
CA SER A 747 -44.43 -9.68 -15.07
C SER A 747 -43.80 -9.07 -13.81
N ASP A 748 -42.56 -8.58 -13.89
CA ASP A 748 -41.75 -7.93 -12.83
C ASP A 748 -41.21 -8.82 -11.69
N ARG A 749 -40.14 -9.58 -11.97
CA ARG A 749 -39.23 -10.06 -10.92
C ARG A 749 -38.41 -8.87 -10.42
N LYS A 750 -38.72 -8.37 -9.22
CA LYS A 750 -37.99 -7.26 -8.59
C LYS A 750 -36.97 -7.79 -7.58
N SER A 751 -35.73 -7.33 -7.66
CA SER A 751 -34.70 -7.60 -6.65
C SER A 751 -34.66 -6.48 -5.63
N LYS A 752 -34.47 -6.82 -4.35
CA LYS A 752 -34.29 -5.82 -3.30
C LYS A 752 -32.81 -5.49 -3.17
N VAL A 753 -32.42 -4.27 -3.51
CA VAL A 753 -31.02 -3.82 -3.50
C VAL A 753 -30.79 -2.76 -2.44
N ARG A 754 -29.65 -2.86 -1.74
CA ARG A 754 -29.15 -1.82 -0.82
C ARG A 754 -27.68 -1.59 -1.12
N VAL A 755 -27.27 -0.33 -1.15
CA VAL A 755 -25.87 0.06 -1.32
C VAL A 755 -25.45 0.88 -0.12
N ASP A 756 -24.49 0.36 0.65
CA ASP A 756 -23.92 1.09 1.79
C ASP A 756 -22.64 1.80 1.33
N SER A 757 -22.48 3.08 1.68
CA SER A 757 -21.28 3.86 1.39
C SER A 757 -20.32 3.80 2.57
N VAL A 758 -19.03 3.61 2.32
CA VAL A 758 -17.97 3.69 3.34
C VAL A 758 -17.09 4.89 3.03
N ASP A 759 -16.91 5.80 3.98
CA ASP A 759 -16.07 6.99 3.79
C ASP A 759 -14.58 6.73 4.06
N LYS A 760 -13.73 7.74 3.81
CA LYS A 760 -12.27 7.72 4.06
C LYS A 760 -11.88 7.68 5.55
N LEU A 761 -12.84 7.47 6.46
CA LEU A 761 -12.64 7.24 7.89
C LEU A 761 -13.24 5.90 8.36
N GLY A 762 -13.72 5.07 7.43
CA GLY A 762 -14.37 3.79 7.71
C GLY A 762 -15.82 3.92 8.18
N ASN A 763 -16.41 5.12 8.19
CA ASN A 763 -17.80 5.27 8.61
C ASN A 763 -18.72 4.72 7.54
N VAL A 764 -19.63 3.83 7.95
CA VAL A 764 -20.63 3.22 7.05
C VAL A 764 -21.94 3.99 7.12
N PHE A 765 -22.39 4.46 5.95
CA PHE A 765 -23.67 5.11 5.71
C PHE A 765 -24.62 4.13 5.01
N THR A 766 -25.56 3.58 5.76
CA THR A 766 -26.50 2.57 5.26
C THR A 766 -27.46 3.16 4.22
N GLY A 767 -27.52 2.54 3.04
CA GLY A 767 -28.43 2.95 1.98
C GLY A 767 -29.89 2.58 2.25
N SER A 768 -30.81 3.18 1.49
CA SER A 768 -32.20 2.75 1.46
C SER A 768 -32.32 1.43 0.67
N GLU A 769 -33.24 0.56 1.08
CA GLU A 769 -33.57 -0.63 0.29
C GLU A 769 -34.50 -0.25 -0.85
N VAL A 770 -34.06 -0.48 -2.09
CA VAL A 770 -34.77 -0.12 -3.32
C VAL A 770 -35.13 -1.40 -4.07
N TRP A 771 -36.34 -1.45 -4.62
CA TRP A 771 -36.76 -2.54 -5.51
C TRP A 771 -36.39 -2.17 -6.94
N VAL A 772 -35.57 -3.00 -7.59
CA VAL A 772 -35.03 -2.77 -8.93
C VAL A 772 -35.25 -3.94 -9.88
#